data_AF-A0A352FEM2-F1
#
_entry.id   AF-A0A352FEM2-F1
#
_cell.length_a   1.000
_cell.length_b   1.000
_cell.length_c   1.000
_cell.angle_alpha   90.00
_cell.angle_beta   90.00
_cell.angle_gamma   90.00
#
_symmetry.space_group_name_H-M   'P 1'
#
loop_
_entity.id
_entity.type
_entity.pdbx_description
1 polymer ?
#
loop_
_entity_poly.entity_id
_entity_poly.type
_entity_poly.pdbx_seq_one_letter_code
_entity_poly.pdbx_strand_id
1 'polypeptide(L)'
;MNPIKINRLPGQIGILILFTLVLLVSCRSNQHNQTSEPGVILSSSLEVRRSEFSQNIRLSIKNLQAFAQKSGWSELSRDSFFDSVMIFDDKKAFDRALLKIAGADPAMELPETFCAALENRILIAVTPEYYSKVYPEGIEPHSYIKLLTHEMAHRLHIRILDGNEEAMGPVWFYEGFALFAANQFTNSDIRLSPQEMSDIMKDPERGSYLKYNAIFRYFASRVPLMELILKARDEKFNEWLITAFLDPLGTFFAKNRYETRPVPQFENLKTDLPQPIFDENPLFVEMYWKTWELAFRNFNEPAPGTGFVSQFIDAAFNANIFLWDTAIMTLFLNIAGDLTPGIGSLDNFYAKQHPSGEICREINRSTGIDFGPWVNSENLPLFSRWGFNLATSLNRYDIAYKNREVPTPNPTLTLDALNHPILGWAEMESYRWTGNKERLAQVREPLIRYYEALKKYIRQGNGLYLTDWASMDNSPRNPWLEGGGTGVDISAEMVLFARNLADLSGILGYREDSKKYSREADELSALINAKMWNPEEDFYTDLSVDGKISPVKSAAGFWTLLSQTATPEHARSLAGQLRNPATFGRLHPVPTLAADEAGYYPNGGYWCGAVWIATNTMIIQGLEYYGYSDLARDIALRHLDAMAQVYKRTGTIWENYAADTIREGSHINGGEVVKDMVGFSGVTPILLFLEQAIGLKPDAPKNELTWNLRSDKRSGCEKFRFNGHVVDLIAEPAGESMKIRVKSDGDFKLIIKRKGVRETFTIRKGEKTLSL
;
A
#
# COMPACT_ATOMS: atom_id res chain seq x y z
N MET A 1 -9.04 -49.69 43.50
CA MET A 1 -8.00 -49.48 44.54
C MET A 1 -7.84 -47.98 44.74
N ASN A 2 -7.51 -47.62 45.98
CA ASN A 2 -7.73 -46.33 46.63
C ASN A 2 -7.32 -45.05 45.89
N PRO A 3 -7.99 -43.92 46.21
CA PRO A 3 -7.62 -42.57 45.81
C PRO A 3 -6.53 -42.00 46.74
N ILE A 4 -5.62 -41.19 46.22
CA ILE A 4 -4.75 -40.31 47.01
C ILE A 4 -4.85 -38.89 46.43
N LYS A 5 -5.29 -37.97 47.31
CA LYS A 5 -5.36 -36.50 47.17
C LYS A 5 -3.98 -35.88 47.02
N ILE A 6 -3.84 -34.79 46.25
CA ILE A 6 -3.03 -33.61 46.64
C ILE A 6 -3.73 -32.30 46.20
N ASN A 7 -3.67 -31.34 47.12
CA ASN A 7 -4.35 -30.06 47.30
C ASN A 7 -4.17 -28.99 46.20
N ARG A 8 -5.20 -28.15 45.99
CA ARG A 8 -5.08 -26.79 45.46
C ARG A 8 -5.57 -25.76 46.48
N LEU A 9 -4.78 -24.70 46.64
CA LEU A 9 -5.07 -23.47 47.39
C LEU A 9 -6.07 -22.57 46.61
N PRO A 10 -6.81 -21.68 47.29
CA PRO A 10 -8.03 -21.07 46.77
C PRO A 10 -7.79 -19.74 46.03
N GLY A 11 -8.56 -19.52 44.97
CA GLY A 11 -8.70 -18.24 44.29
C GLY A 11 -9.45 -18.42 42.98
N GLN A 12 -10.56 -17.69 42.81
CA GLN A 12 -11.50 -17.66 41.67
C GLN A 12 -12.70 -18.64 41.76
N ILE A 13 -13.73 -18.17 42.44
CA ILE A 13 -15.15 -18.56 42.31
C ILE A 13 -15.72 -17.58 41.25
N GLY A 14 -16.47 -17.94 40.21
CA GLY A 14 -17.00 -19.22 39.76
C GLY A 14 -18.20 -18.94 38.86
N ILE A 15 -18.32 -19.56 37.68
CA ILE A 15 -19.59 -19.70 36.94
C ILE A 15 -19.59 -21.06 36.25
N LEU A 16 -20.37 -22.00 36.78
CA LEU A 16 -21.00 -23.05 36.00
C LEU A 16 -22.26 -23.54 36.72
N ILE A 17 -23.37 -23.56 35.98
CA ILE A 17 -24.44 -24.59 35.87
C ILE A 17 -25.82 -23.89 35.83
N LEU A 18 -26.66 -23.98 34.78
CA LEU A 18 -27.41 -25.17 34.36
C LEU A 18 -28.07 -24.94 32.98
N PHE A 19 -27.76 -25.80 31.99
CA PHE A 19 -28.58 -26.03 30.78
C PHE A 19 -29.57 -27.18 31.08
N THR A 20 -30.82 -27.09 30.60
CA THR A 20 -31.63 -28.12 29.87
C THR A 20 -33.14 -27.80 29.98
N LEU A 21 -33.80 -27.34 28.90
CA LEU A 21 -34.95 -28.00 28.25
C LEU A 21 -35.39 -27.25 26.97
N VAL A 22 -35.83 -28.01 25.98
CA VAL A 22 -35.95 -27.68 24.56
C VAL A 22 -37.42 -27.74 24.08
N LEU A 23 -37.82 -26.75 23.26
CA LEU A 23 -38.83 -26.71 22.17
C LEU A 23 -40.35 -27.00 22.38
N LEU A 24 -41.11 -26.26 21.54
CA LEU A 24 -42.50 -26.44 21.02
C LEU A 24 -43.67 -25.81 21.80
N VAL A 25 -44.17 -24.65 21.34
CA VAL A 25 -45.55 -24.44 20.85
C VAL A 25 -45.57 -23.27 19.83
N SER A 26 -46.16 -23.55 18.67
CA SER A 26 -46.42 -22.67 17.51
C SER A 26 -47.26 -21.42 17.80
N CYS A 27 -47.08 -20.42 16.91
CA CYS A 27 -48.08 -19.48 16.39
C CYS A 27 -49.38 -19.33 17.18
N ARG A 28 -49.49 -18.25 17.94
CA ARG A 28 -50.71 -17.43 17.96
C ARG A 28 -50.35 -15.96 17.92
N SER A 29 -50.89 -15.31 16.90
CA SER A 29 -51.11 -13.88 16.81
C SER A 29 -51.54 -13.31 18.17
N ASN A 30 -50.84 -12.29 18.65
CA ASN A 30 -51.51 -11.18 19.29
C ASN A 30 -50.69 -9.91 19.10
N GLN A 31 -51.42 -8.90 18.65
CA GLN A 31 -51.02 -7.52 18.60
C GLN A 31 -50.45 -7.10 19.96
N HIS A 32 -49.17 -6.73 20.00
CA HIS A 32 -48.70 -5.68 20.88
C HIS A 32 -47.79 -4.74 20.09
N ASN A 33 -48.47 -3.89 19.33
CA ASN A 33 -47.93 -2.60 18.94
C ASN A 33 -48.16 -1.67 20.14
N GLN A 34 -47.21 -1.61 21.06
CA GLN A 34 -47.06 -0.54 22.05
C GLN A 34 -45.66 -0.65 22.65
N THR A 35 -44.77 0.26 22.26
CA THR A 35 -43.59 0.65 23.04
C THR A 35 -44.08 1.10 24.41
N SER A 36 -44.17 0.18 25.37
CA SER A 36 -44.38 0.54 26.77
C SER A 36 -43.10 1.24 27.23
N GLU A 37 -43.24 2.44 27.80
CA GLU A 37 -42.08 3.12 28.35
C GLU A 37 -41.50 2.28 29.49
N PRO A 38 -40.15 2.16 29.57
CA PRO A 38 -39.52 1.36 30.59
C PRO A 38 -39.94 1.84 31.98
N GLY A 39 -40.24 0.90 32.88
CA GLY A 39 -40.68 1.23 34.23
C GLY A 39 -39.57 1.95 35.00
N VAL A 40 -39.76 3.21 35.37
CA VAL A 40 -38.79 3.97 36.18
C VAL A 40 -39.12 3.79 37.66
N ILE A 41 -38.19 3.21 38.42
CA ILE A 41 -38.31 2.92 39.85
C ILE A 41 -37.36 3.86 40.59
N LEU A 42 -37.90 4.68 41.50
CA LEU A 42 -37.16 5.70 42.24
C LEU A 42 -37.36 5.49 43.74
N SER A 43 -36.38 5.92 44.54
CA SER A 43 -36.61 6.11 45.98
C SER A 43 -37.65 7.20 46.20
N SER A 44 -38.35 7.16 47.34
CA SER A 44 -39.41 8.11 47.65
C SER A 44 -38.95 9.58 47.62
N SER A 45 -37.69 9.83 47.95
CA SER A 45 -37.03 11.15 47.89
C SER A 45 -36.80 11.65 46.46
N LEU A 46 -36.68 10.75 45.48
CA LEU A 46 -36.42 11.06 44.08
C LEU A 46 -37.69 11.15 43.21
N GLU A 47 -38.83 10.73 43.74
CA GLU A 47 -40.10 10.67 43.01
C GLU A 47 -40.51 12.03 42.41
N VAL A 48 -40.20 13.13 43.11
CA VAL A 48 -40.44 14.51 42.63
C VAL A 48 -39.62 14.88 41.38
N ARG A 49 -38.54 14.14 41.08
CA ARG A 49 -37.68 14.32 39.90
C ARG A 49 -37.94 13.29 38.80
N ARG A 50 -39.04 12.50 38.89
CA ARG A 50 -39.37 11.46 37.89
C ARG A 50 -39.30 11.94 36.45
N SER A 51 -39.87 13.12 36.16
CA SER A 51 -39.88 13.69 34.80
C SER A 51 -38.46 13.92 34.24
N GLU A 52 -37.57 14.44 35.09
CA GLU A 52 -36.16 14.67 34.74
C GLU A 52 -35.45 13.36 34.42
N PHE A 53 -35.60 12.33 35.28
CA PHE A 53 -34.99 11.03 35.05
C PHE A 53 -35.53 10.32 33.81
N SER A 54 -36.86 10.34 33.60
CA SER A 54 -37.48 9.81 32.39
C SER A 54 -36.95 10.52 31.14
N GLN A 55 -36.74 11.84 31.18
CA GLN A 55 -36.16 12.58 30.06
C GLN A 55 -34.70 12.18 29.81
N ASN A 56 -33.88 12.06 30.85
CA ASN A 56 -32.49 11.63 30.74
C ASN A 56 -32.39 10.22 30.12
N ILE A 57 -33.24 9.28 30.52
CA ILE A 57 -33.32 7.93 29.96
C ILE A 57 -33.68 7.98 28.47
N ARG A 58 -34.73 8.73 28.09
CA ARG A 58 -35.14 8.87 26.68
C ARG A 58 -34.02 9.45 25.80
N LEU A 59 -33.31 10.47 26.30
CA LEU A 59 -32.18 11.07 25.59
C LEU A 59 -31.02 10.09 25.43
N SER A 60 -30.75 9.28 26.46
CA SER A 60 -29.68 8.26 26.42
C SER A 60 -29.98 7.18 25.37
N ILE A 61 -31.23 6.71 25.30
CA ILE A 61 -31.67 5.74 24.28
C ILE A 61 -31.48 6.34 22.88
N LYS A 62 -31.91 7.59 22.69
CA LYS A 62 -31.79 8.29 21.41
C LYS A 62 -30.32 8.45 20.97
N ASN A 63 -29.42 8.74 21.91
CA ASN A 63 -27.99 8.83 21.61
C ASN A 63 -27.43 7.50 21.09
N LEU A 64 -27.75 6.38 21.76
CA LEU A 64 -27.29 5.06 21.34
C LEU A 64 -27.88 4.65 19.98
N GLN A 65 -29.18 4.91 19.76
CA GLN A 65 -29.83 4.64 18.48
C GLN A 65 -29.22 5.45 17.33
N ALA A 66 -28.87 6.72 17.57
CA ALA A 66 -28.18 7.54 16.57
C ALA A 66 -26.78 6.97 16.24
N PHE A 67 -26.03 6.52 17.25
CA PHE A 67 -24.75 5.84 17.05
C PHE A 67 -24.90 4.54 16.27
N ALA A 68 -25.87 3.69 16.65
CA ALA A 68 -26.17 2.44 15.97
C ALA A 68 -26.55 2.70 14.51
N GLN A 69 -27.41 3.69 14.23
CA GLN A 69 -27.78 4.07 12.88
C GLN A 69 -26.57 4.49 12.04
N LYS A 70 -25.72 5.36 12.58
CA LYS A 70 -24.49 5.82 11.91
C LYS A 70 -23.53 4.66 11.59
N SER A 71 -23.56 3.61 12.42
CA SER A 71 -22.69 2.44 12.31
C SER A 71 -23.31 1.26 11.55
N GLY A 72 -24.54 1.43 11.01
CA GLY A 72 -25.24 0.38 10.25
C GLY A 72 -25.95 -0.68 11.11
N TRP A 73 -26.16 -0.42 12.40
CA TRP A 73 -26.71 -1.35 13.41
C TRP A 73 -28.12 -1.00 13.88
N SER A 74 -28.90 -0.27 13.07
CA SER A 74 -30.25 0.18 13.43
C SER A 74 -31.11 -0.95 13.98
N GLU A 75 -31.12 -2.12 13.33
CA GLU A 75 -31.91 -3.29 13.75
C GLU A 75 -31.56 -3.76 15.17
N LEU A 76 -30.26 -3.75 15.52
CA LEU A 76 -29.77 -4.22 16.83
C LEU A 76 -30.16 -3.28 17.98
N SER A 77 -30.62 -2.06 17.67
CA SER A 77 -31.03 -1.04 18.64
C SER A 77 -32.54 -0.78 18.68
N ARG A 78 -33.33 -1.53 17.89
CA ARG A 78 -34.80 -1.40 17.87
C ARG A 78 -35.44 -1.93 19.14
N ASP A 79 -35.01 -3.11 19.58
CA ASP A 79 -35.53 -3.74 20.78
C ASP A 79 -34.92 -3.11 22.04
N SER A 80 -35.74 -2.90 23.06
CA SER A 80 -35.27 -2.33 24.33
C SER A 80 -34.17 -3.20 24.97
N PHE A 81 -33.13 -2.55 25.48
CA PHE A 81 -32.04 -3.20 26.21
C PHE A 81 -32.44 -3.60 27.64
N PHE A 82 -33.47 -2.96 28.19
CA PHE A 82 -33.95 -3.16 29.55
C PHE A 82 -35.48 -3.00 29.63
N ASP A 83 -36.08 -3.58 30.68
CA ASP A 83 -37.52 -3.49 30.96
C ASP A 83 -37.83 -2.43 32.04
N SER A 84 -36.85 -2.15 32.91
CA SER A 84 -36.98 -1.16 33.97
C SER A 84 -35.67 -0.42 34.26
N VAL A 85 -35.78 0.75 34.87
CA VAL A 85 -34.67 1.58 35.31
C VAL A 85 -34.80 1.85 36.81
N MET A 86 -33.75 1.63 37.59
CA MET A 86 -33.72 1.89 39.02
C MET A 86 -32.70 2.99 39.35
N ILE A 87 -33.12 4.06 40.04
CA ILE A 87 -32.23 5.17 40.41
C ILE A 87 -32.22 5.36 41.93
N PHE A 88 -31.01 5.47 42.50
CA PHE A 88 -30.79 5.56 43.94
C PHE A 88 -29.98 6.80 44.32
N ASP A 89 -30.41 7.47 45.37
CA ASP A 89 -29.69 8.56 46.05
C ASP A 89 -28.78 8.06 47.20
N ASP A 90 -28.90 6.78 47.58
CA ASP A 90 -28.04 6.09 48.55
C ASP A 90 -27.21 5.00 47.87
N LYS A 91 -25.87 5.12 47.92
CA LYS A 91 -24.94 4.16 47.31
C LYS A 91 -25.07 2.75 47.89
N LYS A 92 -25.31 2.63 49.21
CA LYS A 92 -25.45 1.31 49.83
C LYS A 92 -26.72 0.59 49.37
N ALA A 93 -27.80 1.32 49.14
CA ALA A 93 -29.02 0.78 48.55
C ALA A 93 -28.82 0.37 47.08
N PHE A 94 -28.10 1.18 46.30
CA PHE A 94 -27.68 0.83 44.94
C PHE A 94 -26.86 -0.47 44.94
N ASP A 95 -25.82 -0.58 45.79
CA ASP A 95 -24.94 -1.74 45.82
C ASP A 95 -25.70 -3.03 46.17
N ARG A 96 -26.53 -2.98 47.22
CA ARG A 96 -27.38 -4.14 47.59
C ARG A 96 -28.33 -4.54 46.48
N ALA A 97 -28.91 -3.58 45.77
CA ALA A 97 -29.83 -3.85 44.67
C ALA A 97 -29.08 -4.46 43.47
N LEU A 98 -27.93 -3.90 43.09
CA LEU A 98 -27.11 -4.40 42.00
C LEU A 98 -26.60 -5.83 42.28
N LEU A 99 -26.02 -6.07 43.46
CA LEU A 99 -25.54 -7.41 43.84
C LEU A 99 -26.66 -8.45 43.80
N LYS A 100 -27.86 -8.07 44.25
CA LYS A 100 -29.04 -8.93 44.16
C LYS A 100 -29.46 -9.20 42.72
N ILE A 101 -29.48 -8.18 41.87
CA ILE A 101 -29.84 -8.31 40.44
C ILE A 101 -28.83 -9.21 39.72
N ALA A 102 -27.53 -9.05 40.01
CA ALA A 102 -26.45 -9.83 39.42
C ALA A 102 -26.32 -11.26 39.99
N GLY A 103 -27.06 -11.59 41.06
CA GLY A 103 -26.89 -12.87 41.77
C GLY A 103 -25.53 -13.01 42.48
N ALA A 104 -24.87 -11.89 42.79
CA ALA A 104 -23.56 -11.84 43.43
C ALA A 104 -23.66 -11.94 44.97
N ASP A 105 -22.54 -12.20 45.62
CA ASP A 105 -22.45 -12.26 47.08
C ASP A 105 -22.89 -10.92 47.72
N PRO A 106 -23.96 -10.90 48.54
CA PRO A 106 -24.42 -9.68 49.21
C PRO A 106 -23.39 -9.04 50.16
N ALA A 107 -22.35 -9.76 50.56
CA ALA A 107 -21.25 -9.24 51.38
C ALA A 107 -20.13 -8.56 50.57
N MET A 108 -20.19 -8.60 49.23
CA MET A 108 -19.22 -7.94 48.36
C MET A 108 -19.30 -6.42 48.49
N GLU A 109 -18.15 -5.77 48.65
CA GLU A 109 -18.07 -4.30 48.60
C GLU A 109 -17.73 -3.85 47.18
N LEU A 110 -18.63 -3.08 46.57
CA LEU A 110 -18.40 -2.50 45.24
C LEU A 110 -17.61 -1.17 45.38
N PRO A 111 -16.71 -0.86 44.43
CA PRO A 111 -15.98 0.41 44.43
C PRO A 111 -16.93 1.62 44.51
N GLU A 112 -16.51 2.70 45.18
CA GLU A 112 -17.31 3.93 45.26
C GLU A 112 -17.61 4.53 43.88
N THR A 113 -16.70 4.34 42.92
CA THR A 113 -16.81 4.80 41.53
C THR A 113 -17.79 3.99 40.68
N PHE A 114 -18.28 2.84 41.18
CA PHE A 114 -19.24 2.01 40.45
C PHE A 114 -20.64 2.65 40.54
N CYS A 115 -21.04 3.38 39.50
CA CYS A 115 -22.21 4.27 39.55
C CYS A 115 -23.41 3.82 38.72
N ALA A 116 -23.22 2.91 37.77
CA ALA A 116 -24.30 2.37 36.96
C ALA A 116 -23.94 0.97 36.47
N ALA A 117 -24.96 0.20 36.08
CA ALA A 117 -24.85 -1.06 35.39
C ALA A 117 -26.15 -1.37 34.65
N LEU A 118 -26.09 -2.21 33.62
CA LEU A 118 -27.27 -2.81 33.02
C LEU A 118 -27.18 -4.33 33.16
N GLU A 119 -27.93 -4.89 34.10
CA GLU A 119 -27.89 -6.32 34.43
C GLU A 119 -29.28 -6.94 34.45
N ASN A 120 -29.44 -8.15 33.92
CA ASN A 120 -30.73 -8.85 33.82
C ASN A 120 -31.90 -7.98 33.31
N ARG A 121 -31.64 -7.19 32.26
CA ARG A 121 -32.59 -6.23 31.66
C ARG A 121 -33.07 -5.12 32.62
N ILE A 122 -32.29 -4.80 33.65
CA ILE A 122 -32.53 -3.69 34.57
C ILE A 122 -31.36 -2.72 34.46
N LEU A 123 -31.63 -1.49 34.03
CA LEU A 123 -30.64 -0.41 34.08
C LEU A 123 -30.66 0.21 35.48
N ILE A 124 -29.60 0.06 36.25
CA ILE A 124 -29.49 0.55 37.63
C ILE A 124 -28.42 1.63 37.70
N ALA A 125 -28.72 2.76 38.35
CA ALA A 125 -27.80 3.89 38.47
C ALA A 125 -27.94 4.62 39.82
N VAL A 126 -26.88 5.30 40.24
CA VAL A 126 -26.94 6.34 41.28
C VAL A 126 -27.42 7.67 40.70
N THR A 127 -27.70 8.68 41.52
CA THR A 127 -28.09 10.01 41.02
C THR A 127 -26.96 10.75 40.30
N PRO A 128 -27.27 11.73 39.41
CA PRO A 128 -26.28 12.59 38.76
C PRO A 128 -25.35 13.29 39.75
N GLU A 129 -25.88 13.69 40.91
CA GLU A 129 -25.12 14.37 41.96
C GLU A 129 -24.11 13.43 42.60
N TYR A 130 -24.51 12.18 42.87
CA TYR A 130 -23.60 11.18 43.43
C TYR A 130 -22.51 10.81 42.42
N TYR A 131 -22.89 10.54 41.17
CA TYR A 131 -21.93 10.25 40.10
C TYR A 131 -20.88 11.36 39.95
N SER A 132 -21.33 12.62 39.90
CA SER A 132 -20.42 13.77 39.78
C SER A 132 -19.52 13.93 41.01
N LYS A 133 -20.00 13.55 42.20
CA LYS A 133 -19.22 13.61 43.45
C LYS A 133 -18.08 12.58 43.47
N VAL A 134 -18.36 11.33 43.09
CA VAL A 134 -17.40 10.22 43.21
C VAL A 134 -16.52 10.03 41.97
N TYR A 135 -16.92 10.62 40.84
CA TYR A 135 -16.13 10.62 39.61
C TYR A 135 -16.06 12.01 38.97
N PRO A 136 -15.39 12.98 39.64
CA PRO A 136 -15.31 14.37 39.17
C PRO A 136 -14.61 14.51 37.80
N GLU A 137 -13.70 13.58 37.47
CA GLU A 137 -13.03 13.51 36.17
C GLU A 137 -13.99 13.17 35.02
N GLY A 138 -15.13 12.53 35.32
CA GLY A 138 -16.20 12.22 34.38
C GLY A 138 -17.19 13.34 34.10
N ILE A 139 -16.98 14.52 34.69
CA ILE A 139 -17.90 15.66 34.54
C ILE A 139 -17.65 16.33 33.19
N GLU A 140 -18.67 16.27 32.33
CA GLU A 140 -18.73 16.91 31.02
C GLU A 140 -20.19 17.28 30.70
N PRO A 141 -20.45 18.10 29.66
CA PRO A 141 -21.83 18.39 29.25
C PRO A 141 -22.62 17.10 29.02
N HIS A 142 -23.75 16.98 29.72
CA HIS A 142 -24.64 15.80 29.68
C HIS A 142 -24.01 14.50 30.21
N SER A 143 -23.03 14.57 31.11
CA SER A 143 -22.30 13.41 31.64
C SER A 143 -23.20 12.26 32.14
N TYR A 144 -24.31 12.57 32.83
CA TYR A 144 -25.23 11.54 33.31
C TYR A 144 -25.98 10.82 32.18
N ILE A 145 -26.39 11.54 31.13
CA ILE A 145 -27.01 10.93 29.93
C ILE A 145 -25.96 10.04 29.24
N LYS A 146 -24.71 10.49 29.16
CA LYS A 146 -23.63 9.70 28.57
C LYS A 146 -23.31 8.44 29.40
N LEU A 147 -23.32 8.52 30.74
CA LEU A 147 -23.19 7.36 31.63
C LEU A 147 -24.26 6.30 31.35
N LEU A 148 -25.53 6.70 31.27
CA LEU A 148 -26.59 5.72 30.95
C LEU A 148 -26.43 5.16 29.52
N THR A 149 -26.00 6.00 28.57
CA THR A 149 -25.70 5.57 27.19
C THR A 149 -24.57 4.54 27.14
N HIS A 150 -23.54 4.71 27.98
CA HIS A 150 -22.40 3.80 28.10
C HIS A 150 -22.85 2.40 28.53
N GLU A 151 -23.65 2.29 29.58
CA GLU A 151 -24.14 0.99 30.07
C GLU A 151 -24.96 0.24 29.01
N MET A 152 -25.78 0.97 28.25
CA MET A 152 -26.52 0.38 27.13
C MET A 152 -25.60 -0.03 25.98
N ALA A 153 -24.50 0.71 25.75
CA ALA A 153 -23.55 0.41 24.68
C ALA A 153 -22.86 -0.94 24.88
N HIS A 154 -22.58 -1.37 26.12
CA HIS A 154 -22.10 -2.73 26.37
C HIS A 154 -23.08 -3.79 25.84
N ARG A 155 -24.38 -3.61 26.06
CA ARG A 155 -25.40 -4.55 25.54
C ARG A 155 -25.54 -4.48 24.02
N LEU A 156 -25.37 -3.31 23.42
CA LEU A 156 -25.26 -3.21 21.96
C LEU A 156 -24.04 -3.96 21.43
N HIS A 157 -22.88 -3.87 22.10
CA HIS A 157 -21.67 -4.59 21.74
C HIS A 157 -21.91 -6.12 21.72
N ILE A 158 -22.55 -6.64 22.77
CA ILE A 158 -22.94 -8.06 22.85
C ILE A 158 -23.88 -8.45 21.70
N ARG A 159 -24.86 -7.61 21.36
CA ARG A 159 -25.78 -7.88 20.23
C ARG A 159 -25.07 -7.90 18.87
N ILE A 160 -24.05 -7.06 18.68
CA ILE A 160 -23.21 -7.08 17.46
C ILE A 160 -22.45 -8.41 17.34
N LEU A 161 -22.08 -8.99 18.48
CA LEU A 161 -21.37 -10.27 18.59
C LEU A 161 -22.32 -11.47 18.72
N ASP A 162 -23.55 -11.36 18.21
CA ASP A 162 -24.58 -12.41 18.24
C ASP A 162 -24.87 -12.98 19.65
N GLY A 163 -24.72 -12.15 20.68
CA GLY A 163 -24.96 -12.54 22.08
C GLY A 163 -23.74 -13.06 22.83
N ASN A 164 -22.55 -13.09 22.22
CA ASN A 164 -21.34 -13.60 22.86
C ASN A 164 -20.61 -12.51 23.67
N GLU A 165 -20.78 -12.53 24.99
CA GLU A 165 -20.14 -11.59 25.91
C GLU A 165 -18.62 -11.82 26.05
N GLU A 166 -18.16 -13.07 25.98
CA GLU A 166 -16.72 -13.40 26.05
C GLU A 166 -15.95 -12.88 24.83
N ALA A 167 -16.65 -12.61 23.72
CA ALA A 167 -16.06 -12.09 22.48
C ALA A 167 -15.85 -10.56 22.49
N MET A 168 -16.22 -9.85 23.57
CA MET A 168 -16.09 -8.38 23.65
C MET A 168 -14.64 -7.90 23.73
N GLY A 169 -13.69 -8.81 23.96
CA GLY A 169 -12.27 -8.54 24.03
C GLY A 169 -11.79 -8.01 25.39
N PRO A 170 -10.58 -7.43 25.45
CA PRO A 170 -9.97 -6.99 26.70
C PRO A 170 -10.69 -5.77 27.31
N VAL A 171 -10.49 -5.55 28.61
CA VAL A 171 -11.14 -4.48 29.40
C VAL A 171 -11.04 -3.12 28.74
N TRP A 172 -9.84 -2.72 28.33
CA TRP A 172 -9.62 -1.43 27.68
C TRP A 172 -10.47 -1.24 26.42
N PHE A 173 -10.73 -2.34 25.68
CA PHE A 173 -11.41 -2.31 24.40
C PHE A 173 -12.92 -2.20 24.56
N TYR A 174 -13.55 -3.06 25.37
CA TYR A 174 -15.01 -3.00 25.51
C TYR A 174 -15.47 -1.78 26.32
N GLU A 175 -14.68 -1.32 27.29
CA GLU A 175 -14.90 -0.04 27.98
C GLU A 175 -14.70 1.12 26.99
N GLY A 176 -13.64 1.06 26.18
CA GLY A 176 -13.37 2.04 25.12
C GLY A 176 -14.50 2.14 24.08
N PHE A 177 -15.09 1.01 23.68
CA PHE A 177 -16.24 0.96 22.78
C PHE A 177 -17.45 1.68 23.39
N ALA A 178 -17.76 1.39 24.66
CA ALA A 178 -18.89 2.02 25.34
C ALA A 178 -18.70 3.54 25.49
N LEU A 179 -17.48 3.98 25.84
CA LEU A 179 -17.10 5.40 25.87
C LEU A 179 -17.25 6.07 24.48
N PHE A 180 -16.81 5.37 23.43
CA PHE A 180 -16.90 5.85 22.05
C PHE A 180 -18.36 6.01 21.60
N ALA A 181 -19.19 4.99 21.83
CA ALA A 181 -20.62 4.97 21.50
C ALA A 181 -21.42 6.01 22.28
N ALA A 182 -21.11 6.19 23.57
CA ALA A 182 -21.70 7.19 24.44
C ALA A 182 -21.20 8.62 24.17
N ASN A 183 -20.22 8.77 23.29
CA ASN A 183 -19.57 10.04 22.98
C ASN A 183 -18.96 10.72 24.22
N GLN A 184 -18.39 9.93 25.13
CA GLN A 184 -17.70 10.42 26.33
C GLN A 184 -16.30 10.93 26.00
N PHE A 185 -15.85 11.94 26.75
CA PHE A 185 -14.49 12.50 26.70
C PHE A 185 -14.00 12.93 25.32
N THR A 186 -14.90 13.40 24.43
CA THR A 186 -14.53 13.79 23.06
C THR A 186 -13.56 14.96 23.00
N ASN A 187 -13.59 15.82 24.02
CA ASN A 187 -12.76 17.02 24.11
C ASN A 187 -11.52 16.80 24.99
N SER A 188 -11.15 15.54 25.26
CA SER A 188 -9.96 15.24 26.06
C SER A 188 -8.68 15.61 25.31
N ASP A 189 -7.80 16.34 25.99
CA ASP A 189 -6.49 16.74 25.47
C ASP A 189 -5.40 15.67 25.70
N ILE A 190 -5.75 14.51 26.28
CA ILE A 190 -4.78 13.45 26.51
C ILE A 190 -4.14 12.98 25.19
N ARG A 191 -2.82 12.81 25.25
CA ARG A 191 -1.98 12.26 24.20
C ARG A 191 -1.13 11.16 24.83
N LEU A 192 -1.24 9.95 24.29
CA LEU A 192 -0.46 8.79 24.73
C LEU A 192 0.57 8.48 23.63
N SER A 193 1.79 8.16 24.04
CA SER A 193 2.82 7.60 23.16
C SER A 193 2.50 6.13 22.81
N PRO A 194 3.08 5.58 21.70
CA PRO A 194 2.89 4.18 21.36
C PRO A 194 3.28 3.20 22.46
N GLN A 195 4.35 3.51 23.20
CA GLN A 195 4.79 2.70 24.34
C GLN A 195 3.74 2.72 25.46
N GLU A 196 3.26 3.90 25.84
CA GLU A 196 2.21 4.02 26.87
C GLU A 196 0.93 3.29 26.46
N MET A 197 0.54 3.35 25.18
CA MET A 197 -0.61 2.59 24.67
C MET A 197 -0.37 1.08 24.76
N SER A 198 0.81 0.60 24.36
CA SER A 198 1.20 -0.81 24.44
C SER A 198 1.16 -1.32 25.89
N ASP A 199 1.71 -0.54 26.83
CA ASP A 199 1.75 -0.89 28.24
C ASP A 199 0.34 -0.97 28.84
N ILE A 200 -0.53 0.01 28.54
CA ILE A 200 -1.92 0.02 29.01
C ILE A 200 -2.72 -1.14 28.43
N MET A 201 -2.51 -1.48 27.16
CA MET A 201 -3.22 -2.60 26.52
C MET A 201 -2.82 -3.95 27.11
N LYS A 202 -1.57 -4.08 27.57
CA LYS A 202 -1.03 -5.29 28.21
C LYS A 202 -1.39 -5.41 29.70
N ASP A 203 -1.87 -4.33 30.31
CA ASP A 203 -2.25 -4.31 31.73
C ASP A 203 -3.62 -4.99 31.94
N PRO A 204 -3.68 -6.10 32.70
CA PRO A 204 -4.94 -6.79 32.98
C PRO A 204 -5.80 -6.06 34.03
N GLU A 205 -5.27 -5.05 34.73
CA GLU A 205 -6.04 -4.31 35.74
C GLU A 205 -6.93 -3.22 35.14
N ARG A 206 -7.95 -2.81 35.90
CA ARG A 206 -8.90 -1.77 35.46
C ARG A 206 -8.22 -0.40 35.48
N GLY A 207 -7.82 0.07 34.29
CA GLY A 207 -7.15 1.35 34.07
C GLY A 207 -8.08 2.56 33.91
N SER A 208 -7.51 3.67 33.43
CA SER A 208 -8.20 4.95 33.28
C SER A 208 -9.13 4.97 32.06
N TYR A 209 -10.43 5.20 32.26
CA TYR A 209 -11.41 5.41 31.19
C TYR A 209 -10.99 6.48 30.19
N LEU A 210 -10.35 7.53 30.67
CA LEU A 210 -9.88 8.61 29.82
C LEU A 210 -8.78 8.14 28.86
N LYS A 211 -7.89 7.26 29.32
CA LYS A 211 -6.87 6.60 28.50
C LYS A 211 -7.48 5.54 27.58
N TYR A 212 -8.41 4.73 28.06
CA TYR A 212 -9.13 3.74 27.22
C TYR A 212 -9.88 4.39 26.07
N ASN A 213 -10.58 5.51 26.34
CA ASN A 213 -11.22 6.29 25.29
C ASN A 213 -10.20 6.81 24.27
N ALA A 214 -9.04 7.29 24.71
CA ALA A 214 -7.98 7.76 23.81
C ALA A 214 -7.42 6.62 22.94
N ILE A 215 -7.12 5.46 23.53
CA ILE A 215 -6.62 4.27 22.83
C ILE A 215 -7.66 3.74 21.85
N PHE A 216 -8.91 3.58 22.29
CA PHE A 216 -9.99 3.11 21.42
C PHE A 216 -10.22 4.03 20.24
N ARG A 217 -10.26 5.35 20.46
CA ARG A 217 -10.38 6.34 19.37
C ARG A 217 -9.17 6.33 18.46
N TYR A 218 -7.96 6.11 18.98
CA TYR A 218 -6.75 5.98 18.18
C TYR A 218 -6.85 4.82 17.18
N PHE A 219 -7.35 3.66 17.61
CA PHE A 219 -7.55 2.50 16.72
C PHE A 219 -8.80 2.62 15.85
N ALA A 220 -9.92 3.12 16.39
CA ALA A 220 -11.17 3.29 15.63
C ALA A 220 -11.06 4.35 14.52
N SER A 221 -10.08 5.26 14.59
CA SER A 221 -9.75 6.16 13.48
C SER A 221 -8.88 5.52 12.39
N ARG A 222 -8.41 4.30 12.61
CA ARG A 222 -7.37 3.62 11.83
C ARG A 222 -7.83 2.29 11.23
N VAL A 223 -8.70 1.59 11.94
CA VAL A 223 -9.28 0.30 11.55
C VAL A 223 -10.80 0.45 11.51
N PRO A 224 -11.50 -0.11 10.50
CA PRO A 224 -12.95 -0.17 10.49
C PRO A 224 -13.52 -0.73 11.79
N LEU A 225 -14.51 -0.05 12.37
CA LEU A 225 -15.04 -0.39 13.69
C LEU A 225 -15.55 -1.84 13.78
N MET A 226 -16.19 -2.35 12.73
CA MET A 226 -16.65 -3.73 12.69
C MET A 226 -15.48 -4.73 12.71
N GLU A 227 -14.38 -4.42 12.03
CA GLU A 227 -13.20 -5.28 12.03
C GLU A 227 -12.56 -5.35 13.41
N LEU A 228 -12.44 -4.20 14.10
CA LEU A 228 -11.97 -4.16 15.49
C LEU A 228 -12.82 -5.04 16.41
N ILE A 229 -14.15 -4.91 16.33
CA ILE A 229 -15.10 -5.67 17.15
C ILE A 229 -14.97 -7.17 16.89
N LEU A 230 -14.92 -7.60 15.63
CA LEU A 230 -14.85 -9.01 15.29
C LEU A 230 -13.49 -9.65 15.64
N LYS A 231 -12.40 -8.87 15.61
CA LYS A 231 -11.05 -9.33 16.00
C LYS A 231 -10.82 -9.28 17.50
N ALA A 232 -11.61 -8.53 18.27
CA ALA A 232 -11.44 -8.37 19.72
C ALA A 232 -11.49 -9.69 20.50
N ARG A 233 -12.17 -10.71 19.96
CA ARG A 233 -12.24 -12.07 20.53
C ARG A 233 -10.94 -12.89 20.41
N ASP A 234 -9.98 -12.45 19.60
CA ASP A 234 -8.72 -13.15 19.36
C ASP A 234 -7.76 -12.94 20.54
N GLU A 235 -7.15 -14.01 21.05
CA GLU A 235 -6.14 -13.93 22.12
C GLU A 235 -4.95 -13.03 21.73
N LYS A 236 -4.64 -12.93 20.43
CA LYS A 236 -3.56 -12.08 19.90
C LYS A 236 -4.02 -10.70 19.47
N PHE A 237 -5.23 -10.29 19.81
CA PHE A 237 -5.78 -9.00 19.42
C PHE A 237 -4.87 -7.81 19.79
N ASN A 238 -4.38 -7.78 21.03
CA ASN A 238 -3.45 -6.75 21.48
C ASN A 238 -2.10 -6.81 20.74
N GLU A 239 -1.55 -8.01 20.51
CA GLU A 239 -0.29 -8.18 19.77
C GLU A 239 -0.41 -7.68 18.33
N TRP A 240 -1.52 -8.01 17.67
CA TRP A 240 -1.84 -7.51 16.33
C TRP A 240 -1.90 -5.99 16.31
N LEU A 241 -2.64 -5.37 17.24
CA LEU A 241 -2.72 -3.91 17.32
C LEU A 241 -1.36 -3.26 17.61
N ILE A 242 -0.58 -3.83 18.51
CA ILE A 242 0.75 -3.31 18.86
C ILE A 242 1.67 -3.40 17.64
N THR A 243 1.77 -4.58 17.04
CA THR A 243 2.68 -4.81 15.91
C THR A 243 2.28 -3.98 14.68
N ALA A 244 0.98 -3.87 14.41
CA ALA A 244 0.48 -3.18 13.23
C ALA A 244 0.49 -1.65 13.39
N PHE A 245 0.40 -1.11 14.62
CA PHE A 245 0.16 0.32 14.82
C PHE A 245 1.09 1.01 15.82
N LEU A 246 1.69 0.26 16.76
CA LEU A 246 2.48 0.81 17.86
C LEU A 246 3.98 0.49 17.76
N ASP A 247 4.37 -0.55 17.01
CA ASP A 247 5.77 -0.86 16.76
C ASP A 247 6.43 0.24 15.90
N PRO A 248 7.70 0.58 16.18
CA PRO A 248 8.39 1.62 15.43
C PRO A 248 8.68 1.12 14.01
N LEU A 249 7.87 1.56 13.05
CA LEU A 249 8.14 1.41 11.63
C LEU A 249 9.22 2.40 11.18
N GLY A 250 9.91 2.07 10.09
CA GLY A 250 10.90 2.95 9.46
C GLY A 250 12.20 3.14 10.26
N THR A 251 12.53 2.22 11.16
CA THR A 251 13.74 2.30 12.01
C THR A 251 15.06 2.38 11.22
N PHE A 252 15.04 1.92 9.97
CA PHE A 252 16.20 1.95 9.07
C PHE A 252 16.31 3.26 8.27
N PHE A 253 15.34 4.16 8.38
CA PHE A 253 15.27 5.39 7.59
C PHE A 253 15.27 6.63 8.49
N ALA A 254 16.27 7.49 8.33
CA ALA A 254 16.49 8.60 9.26
C ALA A 254 15.40 9.69 9.20
N LYS A 255 14.77 9.88 8.04
CA LYS A 255 13.73 10.89 7.86
C LYS A 255 12.43 10.37 8.47
N ASN A 256 12.05 10.96 9.60
CA ASN A 256 10.90 10.54 10.40
C ASN A 256 9.84 11.63 10.58
N ARG A 257 9.98 12.76 9.87
CA ARG A 257 9.04 13.89 9.90
C ARG A 257 8.87 14.48 8.51
N TYR A 258 7.65 14.88 8.20
CA TYR A 258 7.34 15.68 7.02
C TYR A 258 7.61 17.16 7.30
N GLU A 259 8.33 17.81 6.39
CA GLU A 259 8.45 19.27 6.36
C GLU A 259 7.32 19.83 5.49
N THR A 260 6.40 20.59 6.09
CA THR A 260 5.24 21.15 5.37
C THR A 260 5.68 22.06 4.24
N ARG A 261 5.21 21.74 3.02
CA ARG A 261 5.40 22.55 1.81
C ARG A 261 4.09 22.55 1.00
N PRO A 262 3.79 23.61 0.22
CA PRO A 262 2.61 23.63 -0.64
C PRO A 262 2.66 22.49 -1.66
N VAL A 263 1.51 21.86 -1.94
CA VAL A 263 1.39 20.86 -3.01
C VAL A 263 1.62 21.56 -4.37
N PRO A 264 2.54 21.07 -5.21
CA PRO A 264 2.79 21.66 -6.54
C PRO A 264 1.50 21.76 -7.37
N GLN A 265 1.28 22.92 -8.00
CA GLN A 265 0.12 23.17 -8.87
C GLN A 265 0.57 23.36 -10.31
N PHE A 266 -0.16 22.76 -11.26
CA PHE A 266 0.26 22.69 -12.66
C PHE A 266 0.36 24.08 -13.30
N GLU A 267 -0.63 24.94 -13.06
CA GLU A 267 -0.72 26.28 -13.61
C GLU A 267 0.46 27.16 -13.18
N ASN A 268 0.96 26.93 -11.96
CA ASN A 268 2.07 27.69 -11.39
C ASN A 268 3.43 27.20 -11.91
N LEU A 269 3.57 25.91 -12.19
CA LEU A 269 4.86 25.30 -12.55
C LEU A 269 4.99 24.94 -14.04
N LYS A 270 3.92 25.03 -14.82
CA LYS A 270 3.91 24.66 -16.25
C LYS A 270 5.04 25.34 -17.02
N THR A 271 5.30 26.62 -16.75
CA THR A 271 6.35 27.38 -17.43
C THR A 271 7.75 26.97 -16.99
N ASP A 272 7.92 26.34 -15.83
CA ASP A 272 9.23 25.94 -15.26
C ASP A 272 9.58 24.47 -15.47
N LEU A 273 8.59 23.65 -15.80
CA LEU A 273 8.80 22.30 -16.33
C LEU A 273 9.59 22.35 -17.64
N PRO A 274 10.30 21.27 -17.99
CA PRO A 274 10.94 21.15 -19.30
C PRO A 274 9.94 21.35 -20.43
N GLN A 275 10.33 22.12 -21.45
CA GLN A 275 9.50 22.56 -22.56
C GLN A 275 9.98 21.85 -23.83
N PRO A 276 9.46 20.67 -24.17
CA PRO A 276 9.89 19.94 -25.35
C PRO A 276 9.51 20.69 -26.64
N ILE A 277 10.43 20.69 -27.60
CA ILE A 277 10.24 21.22 -28.94
C ILE A 277 10.38 20.05 -29.91
N PHE A 278 9.34 19.78 -30.70
CA PHE A 278 9.34 18.66 -31.63
C PHE A 278 8.38 18.87 -32.82
N ASP A 279 8.83 19.62 -33.82
CA ASP A 279 8.02 20.00 -35.00
C ASP A 279 7.71 18.81 -35.93
N GLU A 280 8.34 17.66 -35.71
CA GLU A 280 8.09 16.43 -36.45
C GLU A 280 6.70 15.86 -36.15
N ASN A 281 6.27 15.90 -34.89
CA ASN A 281 4.94 15.46 -34.48
C ASN A 281 4.40 16.32 -33.30
N PRO A 282 3.65 17.41 -33.58
CA PRO A 282 3.09 18.27 -32.54
C PRO A 282 2.17 17.55 -31.53
N LEU A 283 1.55 16.44 -31.93
CA LEU A 283 0.68 15.65 -31.06
C LEU A 283 1.43 15.06 -29.87
N PHE A 284 2.74 14.78 -30.00
CA PHE A 284 3.56 14.32 -28.88
C PHE A 284 3.72 15.41 -27.82
N VAL A 285 3.84 16.68 -28.25
CA VAL A 285 3.93 17.84 -27.35
C VAL A 285 2.58 18.08 -26.66
N GLU A 286 1.47 17.96 -27.38
CA GLU A 286 0.13 18.05 -26.78
C GLU A 286 -0.10 16.97 -25.71
N MET A 287 0.24 15.72 -26.02
CA MET A 287 0.13 14.59 -25.09
C MET A 287 1.06 14.76 -23.88
N TYR A 288 2.29 15.25 -24.08
CA TYR A 288 3.23 15.58 -22.99
C TYR A 288 2.59 16.53 -21.97
N TRP A 289 1.97 17.62 -22.44
CA TRP A 289 1.32 18.58 -21.55
C TRP A 289 0.10 18.01 -20.85
N LYS A 290 -0.71 17.21 -21.56
CA LYS A 290 -1.84 16.53 -20.93
C LYS A 290 -1.38 15.58 -19.82
N THR A 291 -0.27 14.89 -20.04
CA THR A 291 0.29 13.93 -19.08
C THR A 291 0.76 14.66 -17.82
N TRP A 292 1.42 15.81 -17.93
CA TRP A 292 1.75 16.61 -16.76
C TRP A 292 0.51 17.17 -16.05
N GLU A 293 -0.47 17.68 -16.78
CA GLU A 293 -1.74 18.17 -16.19
C GLU A 293 -2.39 17.08 -15.32
N LEU A 294 -2.45 15.84 -15.82
CA LEU A 294 -3.00 14.70 -15.10
C LEU A 294 -2.10 14.24 -13.93
N ALA A 295 -0.77 14.27 -14.08
CA ALA A 295 0.16 13.92 -12.99
C ALA A 295 -0.04 14.81 -11.76
N PHE A 296 -0.16 16.13 -11.99
CA PHE A 296 -0.31 17.12 -10.93
C PHE A 296 -1.62 16.97 -10.13
N ARG A 297 -2.67 16.36 -10.72
CA ARG A 297 -3.93 16.06 -10.00
C ARG A 297 -3.76 14.99 -8.93
N ASN A 298 -2.69 14.20 -9.00
CA ASN A 298 -2.42 13.08 -8.10
C ASN A 298 -1.23 13.35 -7.18
N PHE A 299 -0.77 14.61 -7.09
CA PHE A 299 0.18 15.02 -6.06
C PHE A 299 -0.55 15.26 -4.74
N ASN A 300 -0.02 14.67 -3.68
CA ASN A 300 -0.60 14.69 -2.36
C ASN A 300 0.43 15.11 -1.32
N GLU A 301 -0.06 15.72 -0.24
CA GLU A 301 0.69 15.86 1.00
C GLU A 301 0.29 14.79 2.02
N PRO A 302 1.20 14.41 2.93
CA PRO A 302 0.88 13.54 4.06
C PRO A 302 -0.32 14.05 4.88
N ALA A 303 -1.34 13.21 5.04
CA ALA A 303 -2.39 13.49 6.02
C ALA A 303 -1.82 13.41 7.46
N PRO A 304 -2.32 14.23 8.41
CA PRO A 304 -1.84 14.19 9.79
C PRO A 304 -1.94 12.79 10.42
N GLY A 305 -0.87 12.33 11.06
CA GLY A 305 -0.85 11.07 11.79
C GLY A 305 -0.68 9.80 10.95
N THR A 306 -0.43 9.93 9.64
CA THR A 306 -0.10 8.81 8.73
C THR A 306 1.30 8.22 8.98
N GLY A 307 2.23 9.04 9.46
CA GLY A 307 3.66 8.68 9.52
C GLY A 307 4.37 8.82 8.17
N PHE A 308 3.70 9.31 7.13
CA PHE A 308 4.35 9.71 5.88
C PHE A 308 5.22 10.94 6.10
N VAL A 309 6.37 10.97 5.42
CA VAL A 309 7.45 11.93 5.63
C VAL A 309 7.77 12.73 4.37
N SER A 310 7.05 12.50 3.27
CA SER A 310 7.22 13.22 2.01
C SER A 310 5.88 13.44 1.31
N GLN A 311 5.77 14.54 0.55
CA GLN A 311 4.80 14.61 -0.54
C GLN A 311 5.05 13.46 -1.52
N PHE A 312 4.00 13.02 -2.20
CA PHE A 312 4.05 11.87 -3.09
C PHE A 312 3.08 12.04 -4.25
N ILE A 313 3.34 11.30 -5.33
CA ILE A 313 2.36 11.02 -6.38
C ILE A 313 1.67 9.68 -6.06
N ASP A 314 0.37 9.56 -6.32
CA ASP A 314 -0.32 8.26 -6.31
C ASP A 314 -0.63 7.78 -7.74
N ALA A 315 -0.86 6.48 -7.88
CA ALA A 315 -1.07 5.85 -9.18
C ALA A 315 -2.43 6.20 -9.81
N ALA A 316 -3.30 6.97 -9.14
CA ALA A 316 -4.67 7.26 -9.52
C ALA A 316 -5.61 6.02 -9.60
N PHE A 317 -5.24 4.92 -8.95
CA PHE A 317 -6.02 3.67 -8.95
C PHE A 317 -7.08 3.62 -7.86
N ASN A 318 -6.70 3.92 -6.62
CA ASN A 318 -7.58 3.92 -5.45
C ASN A 318 -7.04 4.89 -4.37
N ALA A 319 -7.56 4.80 -3.13
CA ALA A 319 -7.15 5.67 -2.03
C ALA A 319 -5.82 5.25 -1.34
N ASN A 320 -4.98 4.45 -1.99
CA ASN A 320 -3.74 3.91 -1.46
C ASN A 320 -2.53 4.28 -2.36
N ILE A 321 -1.33 4.22 -1.79
CA ILE A 321 -0.07 4.32 -2.54
C ILE A 321 0.48 2.93 -2.80
N PHE A 322 1.08 2.71 -3.98
CA PHE A 322 1.63 1.42 -4.40
C PHE A 322 3.13 1.48 -4.66
N LEU A 323 3.88 0.51 -4.13
CA LEU A 323 5.35 0.52 -4.12
C LEU A 323 5.95 0.49 -5.53
N TRP A 324 5.54 -0.48 -6.35
CA TRP A 324 6.01 -0.66 -7.71
C TRP A 324 5.64 0.51 -8.62
N ASP A 325 4.37 0.95 -8.56
CA ASP A 325 3.89 2.10 -9.30
C ASP A 325 4.68 3.35 -8.94
N THR A 326 4.92 3.57 -7.64
CA THR A 326 5.70 4.71 -7.17
C THR A 326 7.11 4.66 -7.72
N ALA A 327 7.78 3.50 -7.66
CA ALA A 327 9.12 3.32 -8.22
C ALA A 327 9.17 3.70 -9.71
N ILE A 328 8.20 3.26 -10.52
CA ILE A 328 8.14 3.58 -11.95
C ILE A 328 7.78 5.05 -12.20
N MET A 329 6.85 5.62 -11.41
CA MET A 329 6.49 7.04 -11.51
C MET A 329 7.70 7.94 -11.28
N THR A 330 8.61 7.56 -10.37
CA THR A 330 9.82 8.36 -10.11
C THR A 330 10.69 8.54 -11.36
N LEU A 331 10.65 7.59 -12.31
CA LEU A 331 11.48 7.63 -13.52
C LEU A 331 11.20 8.87 -14.36
N PHE A 332 9.93 9.22 -14.59
CA PHE A 332 9.59 10.43 -15.34
C PHE A 332 9.59 11.68 -14.46
N LEU A 333 9.35 11.56 -13.16
CA LEU A 333 9.39 12.72 -12.26
C LEU A 333 10.80 13.30 -12.09
N ASN A 334 11.85 12.47 -12.25
CA ASN A 334 13.25 12.95 -12.25
C ASN A 334 13.50 14.10 -13.25
N ILE A 335 12.74 14.16 -14.35
CA ILE A 335 12.83 15.21 -15.38
C ILE A 335 12.44 16.59 -14.85
N ALA A 336 11.51 16.64 -13.89
CA ALA A 336 11.09 17.90 -13.28
C ALA A 336 12.04 18.35 -12.14
N GLY A 337 13.01 17.51 -11.74
CA GLY A 337 13.86 17.77 -10.58
C GLY A 337 13.04 18.04 -9.32
N ASP A 338 13.44 19.07 -8.56
CA ASP A 338 12.81 19.44 -7.29
C ASP A 338 11.43 20.12 -7.41
N LEU A 339 10.88 20.24 -8.63
CA LEU A 339 9.56 20.85 -8.86
C LEU A 339 8.39 19.92 -8.46
N THR A 340 8.65 18.62 -8.29
CA THR A 340 7.61 17.60 -8.03
C THR A 340 8.06 16.65 -6.92
N PRO A 341 7.15 15.89 -6.28
CA PRO A 341 7.49 14.98 -5.19
C PRO A 341 8.43 13.81 -5.56
N GLY A 342 8.79 13.65 -6.85
CA GLY A 342 9.96 12.91 -7.34
C GLY A 342 10.28 11.58 -6.65
N ILE A 343 11.58 11.33 -6.49
CA ILE A 343 12.11 10.16 -5.77
C ILE A 343 11.71 10.15 -4.28
N GLY A 344 11.43 11.33 -3.71
CA GLY A 344 10.97 11.49 -2.33
C GLY A 344 9.63 10.78 -2.04
N SER A 345 8.83 10.48 -3.07
CA SER A 345 7.62 9.65 -2.92
C SER A 345 7.92 8.29 -2.26
N LEU A 346 9.09 7.71 -2.53
CA LEU A 346 9.52 6.43 -1.91
C LEU A 346 9.86 6.55 -0.42
N ASP A 347 10.11 7.76 0.09
CA ASP A 347 10.39 7.98 1.51
C ASP A 347 9.26 7.47 2.40
N ASN A 348 8.03 7.54 1.91
CA ASN A 348 6.86 7.07 2.64
C ASN A 348 6.86 5.55 2.82
N PHE A 349 7.45 4.79 1.89
CA PHE A 349 7.62 3.35 2.05
C PHE A 349 8.79 3.02 2.99
N TYR A 350 9.91 3.74 2.89
CA TYR A 350 11.04 3.55 3.81
C TYR A 350 10.68 3.91 5.25
N ALA A 351 9.91 4.98 5.47
CA ALA A 351 9.40 5.38 6.79
C ALA A 351 8.36 4.40 7.36
N LYS A 352 7.83 3.49 6.53
CA LYS A 352 6.85 2.48 6.90
C LYS A 352 7.42 1.05 6.82
N GLN A 353 8.72 0.90 6.58
CA GLN A 353 9.39 -0.39 6.55
C GLN A 353 9.28 -1.09 7.90
N HIS A 354 8.95 -2.39 7.88
CA HIS A 354 8.83 -3.22 9.07
C HIS A 354 10.20 -3.53 9.69
N PRO A 355 10.29 -3.79 11.00
CA PRO A 355 11.53 -4.23 11.65
C PRO A 355 12.14 -5.50 11.05
N SER A 356 11.33 -6.35 10.41
CA SER A 356 11.78 -7.54 9.68
C SER A 356 12.51 -7.21 8.37
N GLY A 357 12.49 -5.94 7.93
CA GLY A 357 13.01 -5.45 6.66
C GLY A 357 11.96 -5.43 5.54
N GLU A 358 10.79 -6.05 5.76
CA GLU A 358 9.70 -6.09 4.79
C GLU A 358 9.12 -4.69 4.52
N ILE A 359 8.76 -4.40 3.26
CA ILE A 359 8.07 -3.17 2.85
C ILE A 359 6.77 -3.60 2.19
N CYS A 360 5.65 -3.06 2.67
CA CYS A 360 4.34 -3.39 2.12
C CYS A 360 4.15 -2.77 0.74
N ARG A 361 3.55 -3.53 -0.18
CA ARG A 361 3.24 -3.07 -1.53
C ARG A 361 2.23 -1.92 -1.59
N GLU A 362 1.31 -1.85 -0.63
CA GLU A 362 0.19 -0.92 -0.68
C GLU A 362 -0.12 -0.40 0.72
N ILE A 363 -0.13 0.93 0.84
CA ILE A 363 -0.35 1.62 2.10
C ILE A 363 -1.49 2.60 1.91
N ASN A 364 -2.43 2.60 2.85
CA ASN A 364 -3.56 3.50 2.83
C ASN A 364 -3.11 4.96 2.98
N ARG A 365 -3.56 5.81 2.05
CA ARG A 365 -3.09 7.19 1.96
C ARG A 365 -3.52 8.06 3.15
N SER A 366 -4.73 7.85 3.66
CA SER A 366 -5.32 8.69 4.71
C SER A 366 -4.91 8.26 6.11
N THR A 367 -4.58 6.98 6.30
CA THR A 367 -4.21 6.44 7.61
C THR A 367 -2.72 6.10 7.74
N GLY A 368 -2.02 5.92 6.62
CA GLY A 368 -0.63 5.47 6.58
C GLY A 368 -0.44 4.03 7.04
N ILE A 369 -1.48 3.21 6.99
CA ILE A 369 -1.47 1.81 7.42
C ILE A 369 -1.38 0.90 6.21
N ASP A 370 -0.58 -0.16 6.30
CA ASP A 370 -0.56 -1.23 5.31
C ASP A 370 -1.99 -1.72 5.01
N PHE A 371 -2.30 -1.96 3.75
CA PHE A 371 -3.63 -2.45 3.42
C PHE A 371 -3.88 -3.82 4.11
N GLY A 372 -4.87 -3.88 4.99
CA GLY A 372 -5.05 -4.97 5.96
C GLY A 372 -4.91 -6.40 5.40
N PRO A 373 -5.47 -6.72 4.23
CA PRO A 373 -5.29 -8.03 3.60
C PRO A 373 -3.84 -8.43 3.28
N TRP A 374 -2.92 -7.47 3.14
CA TRP A 374 -1.49 -7.73 2.92
C TRP A 374 -0.76 -8.14 4.20
N VAL A 375 -1.34 -7.84 5.36
CA VAL A 375 -0.72 -8.17 6.65
C VAL A 375 -0.97 -9.64 6.97
N ASN A 376 0.07 -10.34 7.42
CA ASN A 376 -0.01 -11.70 7.95
C ASN A 376 -0.52 -11.66 9.40
N SER A 377 -1.77 -11.25 9.59
CA SER A 377 -2.40 -11.16 10.91
C SER A 377 -2.52 -12.52 11.62
N GLU A 378 -2.46 -13.60 10.84
CA GLU A 378 -2.54 -14.98 11.30
C GLU A 378 -1.20 -15.49 11.85
N ASN A 379 -0.10 -14.77 11.61
CA ASN A 379 1.26 -15.17 11.95
C ASN A 379 1.57 -16.61 11.47
N LEU A 380 1.33 -16.87 10.18
CA LEU A 380 1.56 -18.17 9.52
C LEU A 380 2.83 -18.16 8.67
N PRO A 381 3.40 -19.33 8.33
CA PRO A 381 4.40 -19.43 7.25
C PRO A 381 3.89 -18.77 5.97
N LEU A 382 4.80 -18.34 5.09
CA LEU A 382 4.45 -17.59 3.87
C LEU A 382 3.30 -18.26 3.09
N PHE A 383 2.29 -17.48 2.74
CA PHE A 383 1.13 -17.89 1.98
C PHE A 383 0.67 -16.74 1.09
N SER A 384 -0.09 -17.06 0.04
CA SER A 384 -0.88 -16.07 -0.70
C SER A 384 -2.32 -16.16 -0.23
N ARG A 385 -2.90 -15.01 0.12
CA ARG A 385 -4.28 -14.89 0.58
C ARG A 385 -5.28 -15.07 -0.55
N TRP A 386 -4.90 -14.72 -1.77
CA TRP A 386 -5.83 -14.61 -2.89
C TRP A 386 -5.67 -15.66 -3.99
N GLY A 387 -4.54 -16.35 -4.07
CA GLY A 387 -4.40 -17.37 -5.11
C GLY A 387 -4.14 -16.80 -6.50
N PHE A 388 -3.85 -17.69 -7.45
CA PHE A 388 -3.59 -17.34 -8.84
C PHE A 388 -4.83 -17.32 -9.73
N ASN A 389 -6.02 -17.67 -9.20
CA ASN A 389 -7.22 -17.88 -9.99
C ASN A 389 -8.37 -16.92 -9.59
N LEU A 390 -8.45 -15.80 -10.30
CA LEU A 390 -9.55 -14.83 -10.17
C LEU A 390 -10.91 -15.37 -10.68
N ALA A 391 -10.92 -16.45 -11.47
CA ALA A 391 -12.12 -16.96 -12.13
C ALA A 391 -12.95 -17.94 -11.27
N THR A 392 -12.36 -18.57 -10.25
CA THR A 392 -13.05 -19.64 -9.48
C THR A 392 -13.05 -19.45 -7.97
N SER A 393 -12.98 -18.21 -7.50
CA SER A 393 -12.96 -17.75 -6.09
C SER A 393 -11.58 -17.73 -5.40
N LEU A 394 -11.44 -16.74 -4.52
CA LEU A 394 -10.27 -16.39 -3.71
C LEU A 394 -9.91 -17.53 -2.75
N ASN A 395 -9.02 -18.42 -3.19
CA ASN A 395 -8.53 -19.51 -2.35
C ASN A 395 -7.12 -19.20 -1.90
N ARG A 396 -6.97 -18.94 -0.60
CA ARG A 396 -5.65 -18.93 0.05
C ARG A 396 -4.91 -20.21 -0.33
N TYR A 397 -3.63 -20.09 -0.65
CA TYR A 397 -2.73 -21.24 -0.76
C TYR A 397 -1.42 -21.00 0.00
N ASP A 398 -0.92 -22.07 0.59
CA ASP A 398 0.31 -22.05 1.37
C ASP A 398 1.52 -22.30 0.45
N ILE A 399 2.66 -21.69 0.79
CA ILE A 399 3.90 -21.89 0.04
C ILE A 399 4.60 -23.15 0.53
N ALA A 400 4.84 -24.09 -0.38
CA ALA A 400 5.69 -25.24 -0.11
C ALA A 400 7.16 -24.89 -0.41
N TYR A 401 7.94 -24.65 0.64
CA TYR A 401 9.39 -24.59 0.50
C TYR A 401 9.95 -25.99 0.24
N LYS A 402 10.64 -26.18 -0.89
CA LYS A 402 11.31 -27.41 -1.29
C LYS A 402 12.81 -27.26 -1.09
N ASN A 403 13.46 -28.27 -0.53
CA ASN A 403 14.93 -28.32 -0.34
C ASN A 403 15.50 -27.16 0.50
N ARG A 404 14.70 -26.59 1.39
CA ARG A 404 15.15 -25.64 2.43
C ARG A 404 14.18 -25.66 3.61
N GLU A 405 14.64 -25.15 4.74
CA GLU A 405 13.79 -24.93 5.91
C GLU A 405 12.83 -23.76 5.66
N VAL A 406 11.65 -23.86 6.30
CA VAL A 406 10.66 -22.79 6.33
C VAL A 406 11.23 -21.63 7.14
N PRO A 407 11.23 -20.39 6.62
CA PRO A 407 11.79 -19.24 7.32
C PRO A 407 11.12 -18.98 8.69
N THR A 408 11.94 -18.71 9.72
CA THR A 408 11.47 -18.28 11.05
C THR A 408 12.14 -16.96 11.48
N PRO A 409 11.47 -16.06 12.24
CA PRO A 409 10.02 -16.03 12.46
C PRO A 409 9.25 -15.93 11.14
N ASN A 410 7.94 -16.12 11.20
CA ASN A 410 7.04 -15.95 10.07
C ASN A 410 7.09 -14.50 9.55
N PRO A 411 6.83 -14.27 8.25
CA PRO A 411 6.84 -12.92 7.67
C PRO A 411 5.71 -12.07 8.23
N THR A 412 5.92 -10.77 8.35
CA THR A 412 4.88 -9.80 8.74
C THR A 412 3.84 -9.62 7.65
N LEU A 413 4.24 -9.83 6.39
CA LEU A 413 3.44 -9.66 5.20
C LEU A 413 3.14 -10.99 4.49
N THR A 414 2.03 -11.05 3.75
CA THR A 414 1.72 -12.20 2.88
C THR A 414 2.62 -12.21 1.64
N LEU A 415 2.62 -13.30 0.86
CA LEU A 415 3.34 -13.31 -0.42
C LEU A 415 2.82 -12.19 -1.34
N ASP A 416 1.50 -12.03 -1.39
CA ASP A 416 0.87 -11.04 -2.27
C ASP A 416 1.21 -9.59 -1.90
N ALA A 417 1.73 -9.37 -0.70
CA ALA A 417 2.08 -8.07 -0.16
C ALA A 417 3.51 -7.64 -0.50
N LEU A 418 4.35 -8.58 -0.94
CA LEU A 418 5.75 -8.37 -1.29
C LEU A 418 5.86 -8.16 -2.79
N ASN A 419 5.75 -6.90 -3.21
CA ASN A 419 5.83 -6.53 -4.62
C ASN A 419 7.24 -6.75 -5.19
N HIS A 420 7.32 -6.76 -6.51
CA HIS A 420 8.55 -6.82 -7.26
C HIS A 420 9.60 -5.75 -6.80
N PRO A 421 10.87 -6.13 -6.60
CA PRO A 421 11.83 -5.33 -5.83
C PRO A 421 12.65 -4.34 -6.66
N ILE A 422 12.00 -3.37 -7.27
CA ILE A 422 12.64 -2.40 -8.19
C ILE A 422 13.03 -1.05 -7.54
N LEU A 423 12.96 -0.93 -6.22
CA LEU A 423 13.35 0.30 -5.51
C LEU A 423 14.80 0.69 -5.78
N GLY A 424 15.71 -0.30 -5.80
CA GLY A 424 17.12 -0.08 -6.14
C GLY A 424 17.29 0.50 -7.55
N TRP A 425 16.45 0.08 -8.50
CA TRP A 425 16.47 0.61 -9.86
C TRP A 425 16.00 2.07 -9.88
N ALA A 426 14.88 2.40 -9.24
CA ALA A 426 14.36 3.76 -9.15
C ALA A 426 15.37 4.74 -8.51
N GLU A 427 16.02 4.36 -7.41
CA GLU A 427 17.03 5.19 -6.74
C GLU A 427 18.28 5.40 -7.61
N MET A 428 18.72 4.37 -8.34
CA MET A 428 19.86 4.47 -9.25
C MET A 428 19.54 5.30 -10.50
N GLU A 429 18.32 5.23 -11.04
CA GLU A 429 17.88 6.15 -12.09
C GLU A 429 17.83 7.59 -11.58
N SER A 430 17.29 7.83 -10.39
CA SER A 430 17.32 9.18 -9.80
C SER A 430 18.75 9.70 -9.62
N TYR A 431 19.69 8.85 -9.21
CA TYR A 431 21.11 9.21 -9.13
C TYR A 431 21.72 9.57 -10.50
N ARG A 432 21.34 8.88 -11.58
CA ARG A 432 21.79 9.22 -12.95
C ARG A 432 21.31 10.59 -13.42
N TRP A 433 20.14 11.02 -12.94
CA TRP A 433 19.59 12.34 -13.25
C TRP A 433 20.12 13.46 -12.35
N THR A 434 20.41 13.16 -11.08
CA THR A 434 20.68 14.19 -10.06
C THR A 434 22.12 14.23 -9.57
N GLY A 435 22.87 13.13 -9.67
CA GLY A 435 24.20 12.99 -9.07
C GLY A 435 24.21 12.95 -7.54
N ASN A 436 23.04 12.89 -6.90
CA ASN A 436 22.89 13.05 -5.45
C ASN A 436 23.34 11.79 -4.67
N LYS A 437 24.55 11.81 -4.13
CA LYS A 437 25.11 10.69 -3.34
C LYS A 437 24.53 10.64 -1.93
N GLU A 438 24.14 11.79 -1.39
CA GLU A 438 23.51 11.91 -0.07
C GLU A 438 22.19 11.13 -0.06
N ARG A 439 21.43 11.19 -1.16
CA ARG A 439 20.21 10.37 -1.34
C ARG A 439 20.53 8.88 -1.25
N LEU A 440 21.52 8.41 -2.00
CA LEU A 440 21.93 7.00 -1.96
C LEU A 440 22.36 6.57 -0.55
N ALA A 441 23.06 7.43 0.19
CA ALA A 441 23.45 7.16 1.57
C ALA A 441 22.24 7.01 2.52
N GLN A 442 21.20 7.83 2.33
CA GLN A 442 19.98 7.79 3.14
C GLN A 442 19.17 6.49 2.96
N VAL A 443 19.11 5.97 1.72
CA VAL A 443 18.27 4.81 1.39
C VAL A 443 19.02 3.49 1.38
N ARG A 444 20.36 3.51 1.52
CA ARG A 444 21.20 2.32 1.53
C ARG A 444 20.71 1.25 2.50
N GLU A 445 20.55 1.63 3.77
CA GLU A 445 20.18 0.68 4.82
C GLU A 445 18.76 0.12 4.61
N PRO A 446 17.72 0.95 4.34
CA PRO A 446 16.40 0.43 3.98
C PRO A 446 16.40 -0.57 2.82
N LEU A 447 17.15 -0.28 1.75
CA LEU A 447 17.26 -1.17 0.59
C LEU A 447 17.93 -2.50 0.94
N ILE A 448 19.01 -2.49 1.73
CA ILE A 448 19.66 -3.71 2.20
C ILE A 448 18.69 -4.56 3.03
N ARG A 449 17.94 -3.93 3.94
CA ARG A 449 16.98 -4.64 4.80
C ARG A 449 15.85 -5.26 3.99
N TYR A 450 15.37 -4.57 2.97
CA TYR A 450 14.35 -5.11 2.07
C TYR A 450 14.90 -6.29 1.23
N TYR A 451 16.10 -6.16 0.68
CA TYR A 451 16.76 -7.24 -0.06
C TYR A 451 16.93 -8.51 0.79
N GLU A 452 17.40 -8.37 2.03
CA GLU A 452 17.59 -9.51 2.93
C GLU A 452 16.25 -10.11 3.39
N ALA A 453 15.19 -9.29 3.57
CA ALA A 453 13.84 -9.78 3.87
C ALA A 453 13.29 -10.64 2.71
N LEU A 454 13.43 -10.17 1.47
CA LEU A 454 13.01 -10.93 0.29
C LEU A 454 13.81 -12.22 0.15
N LYS A 455 15.14 -12.17 0.30
CA LYS A 455 16.01 -13.36 0.29
C LYS A 455 15.64 -14.37 1.38
N LYS A 456 15.21 -13.89 2.55
CA LYS A 456 14.76 -14.74 3.65
C LYS A 456 13.44 -15.43 3.30
N TYR A 457 12.43 -14.66 2.92
CA TYR A 457 11.05 -15.13 2.82
C TYR A 457 10.68 -15.67 1.44
N ILE A 458 11.05 -15.02 0.34
CA ILE A 458 10.56 -15.40 -1.00
C ILE A 458 11.58 -16.19 -1.83
N ARG A 459 12.73 -16.58 -1.27
CA ARG A 459 13.68 -17.48 -1.96
C ARG A 459 13.29 -18.95 -1.78
N GLN A 460 13.21 -19.71 -2.86
CA GLN A 460 12.96 -21.16 -2.85
C GLN A 460 14.28 -21.94 -2.64
N GLY A 461 14.22 -23.22 -2.24
CA GLY A 461 15.45 -24.01 -2.02
C GLY A 461 16.21 -24.39 -3.30
N ASN A 462 15.63 -24.16 -4.48
CA ASN A 462 16.37 -24.21 -5.75
C ASN A 462 17.24 -22.96 -6.00
N GLY A 463 17.20 -21.97 -5.09
CA GLY A 463 17.96 -20.72 -5.14
C GLY A 463 17.29 -19.56 -5.87
N LEU A 464 16.19 -19.81 -6.59
CA LEU A 464 15.38 -18.84 -7.34
C LEU A 464 14.24 -18.26 -6.47
N TYR A 465 13.47 -17.33 -7.01
CA TYR A 465 12.52 -16.52 -6.23
C TYR A 465 11.06 -16.76 -6.60
N LEU A 466 10.22 -16.79 -5.57
CA LEU A 466 8.77 -16.91 -5.64
C LEU A 466 8.17 -15.55 -5.96
N THR A 467 7.13 -15.51 -6.79
CA THR A 467 6.32 -14.30 -7.04
C THR A 467 4.84 -14.61 -6.85
N ASP A 468 4.04 -13.55 -6.74
CA ASP A 468 2.60 -13.61 -6.61
C ASP A 468 1.87 -13.53 -7.95
N TRP A 469 0.54 -13.57 -7.90
CA TRP A 469 -0.32 -13.30 -9.04
C TRP A 469 -0.41 -11.80 -9.30
N ALA A 470 -0.48 -10.98 -8.24
CA ALA A 470 -0.86 -9.57 -8.25
C ALA A 470 0.14 -8.62 -8.92
N SER A 471 1.19 -9.17 -9.52
CA SER A 471 2.12 -8.44 -10.38
C SER A 471 1.80 -8.62 -11.87
N MET A 472 1.14 -9.74 -12.23
CA MET A 472 0.58 -10.03 -13.55
C MET A 472 -0.73 -10.84 -13.41
N ASP A 473 -1.75 -10.19 -12.85
CA ASP A 473 -2.90 -10.78 -12.13
C ASP A 473 -3.62 -11.94 -12.83
N ASN A 474 -3.82 -11.82 -14.14
CA ASN A 474 -4.55 -12.81 -14.94
C ASN A 474 -3.66 -13.51 -15.99
N SER A 475 -2.33 -13.40 -15.87
CA SER A 475 -1.41 -13.93 -16.86
C SER A 475 -1.49 -15.47 -16.97
N PRO A 476 -1.46 -16.05 -18.18
CA PRO A 476 -1.48 -17.52 -18.36
C PRO A 476 -0.29 -18.26 -17.76
N ARG A 477 0.76 -17.55 -17.31
CA ARG A 477 1.89 -18.15 -16.58
C ARG A 477 1.56 -18.53 -15.14
N ASN A 478 0.56 -17.89 -14.54
CA ASN A 478 0.24 -17.98 -13.11
C ASN A 478 0.02 -19.42 -12.58
N PRO A 479 -0.64 -20.34 -13.32
CA PRO A 479 -0.77 -21.74 -12.90
C PRO A 479 0.58 -22.46 -12.68
N TRP A 480 1.66 -22.01 -13.32
CA TRP A 480 2.99 -22.59 -13.15
C TRP A 480 3.70 -22.10 -11.88
N LEU A 481 3.22 -21.03 -11.25
CA LEU A 481 3.80 -20.46 -10.05
C LEU A 481 3.09 -20.97 -8.77
N GLU A 482 1.94 -21.63 -8.92
CA GLU A 482 1.13 -22.15 -7.83
C GLU A 482 1.92 -23.08 -6.88
N GLY A 483 1.67 -22.92 -5.58
CA GLY A 483 2.25 -23.77 -4.54
C GLY A 483 3.74 -23.56 -4.26
N GLY A 484 4.36 -22.52 -4.83
CA GLY A 484 5.77 -22.18 -4.62
C GLY A 484 6.67 -22.42 -5.84
N GLY A 485 6.12 -22.28 -7.06
CA GLY A 485 6.91 -22.13 -8.27
C GLY A 485 7.68 -20.81 -8.27
N THR A 486 8.72 -20.72 -9.09
CA THR A 486 9.64 -19.57 -9.12
C THR A 486 9.52 -18.80 -10.43
N GLY A 487 9.35 -17.48 -10.32
CA GLY A 487 9.19 -16.57 -11.45
C GLY A 487 10.53 -16.10 -12.01
N VAL A 488 10.64 -16.05 -13.34
CA VAL A 488 11.85 -15.54 -14.02
C VAL A 488 12.04 -14.04 -13.81
N ASP A 489 10.96 -13.27 -13.79
CA ASP A 489 10.94 -11.83 -13.51
C ASP A 489 11.51 -11.52 -12.14
N ILE A 490 10.89 -12.00 -11.06
CA ILE A 490 11.35 -11.67 -9.70
C ILE A 490 12.77 -12.19 -9.42
N SER A 491 13.14 -13.31 -10.04
CA SER A 491 14.52 -13.83 -9.94
C SER A 491 15.51 -12.88 -10.65
N ALA A 492 15.18 -12.41 -11.85
CA ALA A 492 15.99 -11.42 -12.57
C ALA A 492 15.99 -10.06 -11.87
N GLU A 493 14.89 -9.65 -11.25
CA GLU A 493 14.81 -8.42 -10.46
C GLU A 493 15.64 -8.50 -9.18
N MET A 494 15.75 -9.67 -8.55
CA MET A 494 16.69 -9.86 -7.44
C MET A 494 18.17 -9.81 -7.91
N VAL A 495 18.48 -10.19 -9.16
CA VAL A 495 19.79 -9.91 -9.78
C VAL A 495 19.98 -8.39 -9.95
N LEU A 496 18.98 -7.71 -10.52
CA LEU A 496 19.00 -6.25 -10.71
C LEU A 496 19.20 -5.52 -9.38
N PHE A 497 18.47 -5.91 -8.35
CA PHE A 497 18.54 -5.30 -7.03
C PHE A 497 19.90 -5.53 -6.38
N ALA A 498 20.46 -6.74 -6.47
CA ALA A 498 21.83 -7.02 -6.01
C ALA A 498 22.87 -6.17 -6.78
N ARG A 499 22.72 -6.01 -8.09
CA ARG A 499 23.61 -5.13 -8.89
C ARG A 499 23.47 -3.66 -8.49
N ASN A 500 22.24 -3.18 -8.23
CA ASN A 500 22.03 -1.82 -7.74
C ASN A 500 22.65 -1.61 -6.34
N LEU A 501 22.53 -2.58 -5.43
CA LEU A 501 23.21 -2.53 -4.13
C LEU A 501 24.74 -2.56 -4.28
N ALA A 502 25.25 -3.31 -5.25
CA ALA A 502 26.68 -3.37 -5.55
C ALA A 502 27.21 -2.03 -6.05
N ASP A 503 26.51 -1.42 -7.01
CA ASP A 503 26.85 -0.11 -7.60
C ASP A 503 26.74 0.99 -6.55
N LEU A 504 25.61 1.07 -5.85
CA LEU A 504 25.37 2.02 -4.77
C LEU A 504 26.45 1.93 -3.70
N SER A 505 26.78 0.70 -3.25
CA SER A 505 27.84 0.48 -2.26
C SER A 505 29.20 0.92 -2.79
N GLY A 506 29.51 0.66 -4.07
CA GLY A 506 30.72 1.13 -4.72
C GLY A 506 30.82 2.67 -4.77
N ILE A 507 29.74 3.34 -5.16
CA ILE A 507 29.63 4.81 -5.22
C ILE A 507 29.89 5.45 -3.86
N LEU A 508 29.39 4.83 -2.79
CA LEU A 508 29.53 5.29 -1.41
C LEU A 508 30.82 4.81 -0.72
N GLY A 509 31.63 3.99 -1.39
CA GLY A 509 32.93 3.51 -0.87
C GLY A 509 32.90 2.21 -0.05
N TYR A 510 31.74 1.55 0.08
CA TYR A 510 31.59 0.26 0.77
C TYR A 510 32.02 -0.91 -0.14
N ARG A 511 33.34 -1.06 -0.34
CA ARG A 511 33.92 -2.00 -1.32
C ARG A 511 33.59 -3.47 -1.06
N GLU A 512 33.54 -3.91 0.19
CA GLU A 512 33.25 -5.32 0.50
C GLU A 512 31.78 -5.67 0.23
N ASP A 513 30.86 -4.76 0.56
CA ASP A 513 29.45 -4.94 0.21
C ASP A 513 29.24 -4.90 -1.30
N SER A 514 29.96 -4.02 -2.01
CA SER A 514 29.95 -4.00 -3.47
C SER A 514 30.35 -5.35 -4.08
N LYS A 515 31.45 -5.95 -3.60
CA LYS A 515 31.88 -7.29 -4.03
C LYS A 515 30.89 -8.39 -3.63
N LYS A 516 30.34 -8.33 -2.40
CA LYS A 516 29.35 -9.30 -1.90
C LYS A 516 28.15 -9.34 -2.85
N TYR A 517 27.52 -8.19 -3.10
CA TYR A 517 26.30 -8.14 -3.90
C TYR A 517 26.56 -8.40 -5.40
N SER A 518 27.73 -8.02 -5.93
CA SER A 518 28.13 -8.43 -7.29
C SER A 518 28.21 -9.96 -7.41
N ARG A 519 28.83 -10.65 -6.43
CA ARG A 519 28.91 -12.11 -6.44
C ARG A 519 27.54 -12.76 -6.32
N GLU A 520 26.68 -12.27 -5.42
CA GLU A 520 25.31 -12.79 -5.28
C GLU A 520 24.49 -12.63 -6.58
N ALA A 521 24.65 -11.50 -7.27
CA ALA A 521 24.02 -11.25 -8.56
C ALA A 521 24.50 -12.24 -9.64
N ASP A 522 25.81 -12.50 -9.71
CA ASP A 522 26.40 -13.40 -10.71
C ASP A 522 26.03 -14.87 -10.45
N GLU A 523 26.01 -15.29 -9.18
CA GLU A 523 25.55 -16.63 -8.78
C GLU A 523 24.08 -16.86 -9.14
N LEU A 524 23.21 -15.88 -8.86
CA LEU A 524 21.80 -15.97 -9.22
C LEU A 524 21.59 -15.90 -10.75
N SER A 525 22.36 -15.07 -11.45
CA SER A 525 22.34 -15.00 -12.93
C SER A 525 22.70 -16.35 -13.55
N ALA A 526 23.71 -17.03 -13.02
CA ALA A 526 24.10 -18.37 -13.48
C ALA A 526 22.98 -19.40 -13.24
N LEU A 527 22.28 -19.33 -12.11
CA LEU A 527 21.14 -20.21 -11.82
C LEU A 527 19.96 -19.96 -12.78
N ILE A 528 19.63 -18.70 -13.06
CA ILE A 528 18.56 -18.35 -14.02
C ILE A 528 18.92 -18.88 -15.41
N ASN A 529 20.15 -18.65 -15.89
CA ASN A 529 20.62 -19.18 -17.17
C ASN A 529 20.56 -20.72 -17.25
N ALA A 530 20.91 -21.40 -16.16
CA ALA A 530 20.94 -22.85 -16.13
C ALA A 530 19.56 -23.51 -16.02
N LYS A 531 18.59 -22.83 -15.40
CA LYS A 531 17.30 -23.45 -15.03
C LYS A 531 16.08 -22.87 -15.73
N MET A 532 16.09 -21.60 -16.08
CA MET A 532 14.92 -20.87 -16.62
C MET A 532 15.02 -20.57 -18.11
N TRP A 533 16.13 -20.92 -18.77
CA TRP A 533 16.20 -20.86 -20.23
C TRP A 533 15.50 -22.08 -20.83
N ASN A 534 14.47 -21.85 -21.64
CA ASN A 534 13.80 -22.87 -22.42
C ASN A 534 14.43 -22.93 -23.83
N PRO A 535 15.20 -23.99 -24.15
CA PRO A 535 15.87 -24.10 -25.45
C PRO A 535 14.91 -24.44 -26.59
N GLU A 536 13.70 -24.94 -26.32
CA GLU A 536 12.71 -25.23 -27.37
C GLU A 536 12.05 -23.94 -27.88
N GLU A 537 11.86 -22.97 -26.98
CA GLU A 537 11.23 -21.68 -27.29
C GLU A 537 12.23 -20.55 -27.57
N ASP A 538 13.54 -20.82 -27.38
CA ASP A 538 14.61 -19.81 -27.36
C ASP A 538 14.24 -18.59 -26.49
N PHE A 539 13.73 -18.86 -25.29
CA PHE A 539 13.15 -17.85 -24.39
C PHE A 539 13.34 -18.22 -22.92
N TYR A 540 13.30 -17.23 -22.02
CA TYR A 540 13.28 -17.49 -20.58
C TYR A 540 11.86 -17.61 -20.04
N THR A 541 11.60 -18.64 -19.24
CA THR A 541 10.29 -18.93 -18.67
C THR A 541 10.38 -19.39 -17.22
N ASP A 542 9.22 -19.53 -16.58
CA ASP A 542 9.10 -19.86 -15.16
C ASP A 542 9.36 -21.34 -14.86
N LEU A 543 9.48 -21.64 -13.56
CA LEU A 543 9.54 -23.01 -13.07
C LEU A 543 8.39 -23.32 -12.13
N SER A 544 7.78 -24.48 -12.30
CA SER A 544 6.90 -25.05 -11.28
C SER A 544 7.64 -25.40 -9.99
N VAL A 545 6.89 -25.62 -8.90
CA VAL A 545 7.45 -26.04 -7.60
C VAL A 545 8.29 -27.31 -7.69
N ASP A 546 7.99 -28.20 -8.64
CA ASP A 546 8.74 -29.43 -8.90
C ASP A 546 9.91 -29.23 -9.90
N GLY A 547 10.13 -28.00 -10.36
CA GLY A 547 11.23 -27.62 -11.25
C GLY A 547 10.97 -27.87 -12.73
N LYS A 548 9.70 -28.00 -13.17
CA LYS A 548 9.37 -28.11 -14.60
C LYS A 548 9.35 -26.73 -15.24
N ILE A 549 9.97 -26.61 -16.41
CA ILE A 549 9.98 -25.39 -17.23
C ILE A 549 8.58 -25.12 -17.78
N SER A 550 8.08 -23.90 -17.58
CA SER A 550 6.84 -23.41 -18.18
C SER A 550 7.04 -23.19 -19.69
N PRO A 551 6.08 -23.54 -20.55
CA PRO A 551 6.16 -23.21 -21.97
C PRO A 551 5.81 -21.74 -22.26
N VAL A 552 5.26 -21.00 -21.30
CA VAL A 552 4.60 -19.70 -21.55
C VAL A 552 5.61 -18.57 -21.74
N LYS A 553 5.66 -17.99 -22.95
CA LYS A 553 6.40 -16.77 -23.29
C LYS A 553 5.63 -15.52 -22.87
N SER A 554 5.99 -14.96 -21.72
CA SER A 554 5.47 -13.69 -21.23
C SER A 554 6.53 -12.61 -21.15
N ALA A 555 6.12 -11.35 -20.96
CA ALA A 555 7.04 -10.23 -20.78
C ALA A 555 8.00 -10.41 -19.60
N ALA A 556 7.70 -11.31 -18.66
CA ALA A 556 8.56 -11.65 -17.53
C ALA A 556 9.98 -12.05 -17.96
N GLY A 557 10.12 -12.80 -19.06
CA GLY A 557 11.42 -13.27 -19.56
C GLY A 557 12.36 -12.13 -19.95
N PHE A 558 11.83 -10.96 -20.32
CA PHE A 558 12.64 -9.81 -20.73
C PHE A 558 13.30 -9.05 -19.56
N TRP A 559 12.90 -9.29 -18.30
CA TRP A 559 13.63 -8.75 -17.14
C TRP A 559 15.10 -9.21 -17.11
N THR A 560 15.42 -10.32 -17.77
CA THR A 560 16.80 -10.79 -17.96
C THR A 560 17.66 -9.82 -18.79
N LEU A 561 17.06 -8.96 -19.61
CA LEU A 561 17.76 -7.90 -20.33
C LEU A 561 18.17 -6.77 -19.37
N LEU A 562 17.22 -6.18 -18.64
CA LEU A 562 17.49 -5.07 -17.74
C LEU A 562 18.42 -5.48 -16.59
N SER A 563 18.17 -6.66 -16.01
CA SER A 563 19.04 -7.22 -14.98
C SER A 563 20.42 -7.61 -15.50
N GLN A 564 20.65 -7.61 -16.82
CA GLN A 564 21.84 -8.10 -17.51
C GLN A 564 22.16 -9.58 -17.19
N THR A 565 21.12 -10.38 -16.95
CA THR A 565 21.24 -11.84 -16.72
C THR A 565 21.43 -12.60 -18.02
N ALA A 566 20.82 -12.13 -19.11
CA ALA A 566 20.90 -12.79 -20.40
C ALA A 566 22.35 -12.87 -20.91
N THR A 567 22.73 -14.00 -21.51
CA THR A 567 23.97 -14.04 -22.28
C THR A 567 23.82 -13.20 -23.56
N PRO A 568 24.91 -12.76 -24.21
CA PRO A 568 24.79 -12.09 -25.51
C PRO A 568 24.01 -12.90 -26.56
N GLU A 569 24.11 -14.23 -26.51
CA GLU A 569 23.37 -15.16 -27.36
C GLU A 569 21.87 -15.14 -27.02
N HIS A 570 21.50 -15.30 -25.74
CA HIS A 570 20.10 -15.26 -25.33
C HIS A 570 19.48 -13.89 -25.55
N ALA A 571 20.21 -12.79 -25.32
CA ALA A 571 19.76 -11.43 -25.61
C ALA A 571 19.47 -11.24 -27.11
N ARG A 572 20.25 -11.89 -27.99
CA ARG A 572 19.98 -11.90 -29.44
C ARG A 572 18.67 -12.62 -29.75
N SER A 573 18.42 -13.77 -29.13
CA SER A 573 17.15 -14.50 -29.28
C SER A 573 15.96 -13.67 -28.79
N LEU A 574 16.07 -13.07 -27.60
CA LEU A 574 15.04 -12.16 -27.05
C LEU A 574 14.78 -10.97 -27.99
N ALA A 575 15.83 -10.34 -28.54
CA ALA A 575 15.70 -9.27 -29.52
C ALA A 575 15.11 -9.76 -30.87
N GLY A 576 15.28 -11.05 -31.20
CA GLY A 576 14.60 -11.69 -32.33
C GLY A 576 13.11 -11.82 -32.08
N GLN A 577 12.72 -12.28 -30.89
CA GLN A 577 11.33 -12.41 -30.46
C GLN A 577 10.60 -11.05 -30.46
N LEU A 578 11.24 -9.99 -29.98
CA LEU A 578 10.71 -8.62 -30.01
C LEU A 578 10.50 -8.04 -31.42
N ARG A 579 11.20 -8.58 -32.43
CA ARG A 579 11.01 -8.22 -33.84
C ARG A 579 10.02 -9.12 -34.56
N ASN A 580 9.76 -10.31 -34.02
CA ASN A 580 8.94 -11.31 -34.68
C ASN A 580 7.46 -10.93 -34.56
N PRO A 581 6.76 -10.64 -35.67
CA PRO A 581 5.36 -10.27 -35.62
C PRO A 581 4.48 -11.41 -35.12
N ALA A 582 4.89 -12.68 -35.20
CA ALA A 582 4.11 -13.80 -34.67
C ALA A 582 4.11 -13.87 -33.13
N THR A 583 5.06 -13.21 -32.46
CA THR A 583 5.21 -13.24 -30.99
C THR A 583 5.01 -11.84 -30.40
N PHE A 584 6.10 -11.09 -30.20
CA PHE A 584 6.09 -9.81 -29.48
C PHE A 584 6.17 -8.58 -30.40
N GLY A 585 6.58 -8.76 -31.66
CA GLY A 585 6.72 -7.70 -32.67
C GLY A 585 5.39 -7.23 -33.27
N ARG A 586 4.36 -7.07 -32.44
CA ARG A 586 3.00 -6.69 -32.85
C ARG A 586 2.92 -5.26 -33.37
N LEU A 587 1.75 -4.86 -33.87
CA LEU A 587 1.49 -3.50 -34.39
C LEU A 587 1.91 -2.45 -33.35
N HIS A 588 1.39 -2.60 -32.13
CA HIS A 588 1.81 -1.86 -30.95
C HIS A 588 2.62 -2.82 -30.04
N PRO A 589 3.95 -2.71 -29.99
CA PRO A 589 4.80 -3.54 -29.14
C PRO A 589 4.93 -2.93 -27.72
N VAL A 590 5.22 -3.70 -26.68
CA VAL A 590 5.39 -5.15 -26.61
C VAL A 590 4.23 -5.72 -25.79
N PRO A 591 3.45 -6.70 -26.28
CA PRO A 591 2.41 -7.32 -25.48
C PRO A 591 3.00 -8.08 -24.29
N THR A 592 2.24 -8.18 -23.22
CA THR A 592 2.62 -8.92 -21.99
C THR A 592 2.68 -10.43 -22.16
N LEU A 593 2.04 -10.96 -23.21
CA LEU A 593 2.06 -12.36 -23.61
C LEU A 593 2.36 -12.44 -25.11
N ALA A 594 3.19 -13.40 -25.55
CA ALA A 594 3.45 -13.57 -26.97
C ALA A 594 2.16 -13.93 -27.73
N ALA A 595 2.02 -13.44 -28.96
CA ALA A 595 0.79 -13.61 -29.73
C ALA A 595 0.52 -15.03 -30.23
N ASP A 596 1.50 -15.93 -30.16
CA ASP A 596 1.38 -17.35 -30.46
C ASP A 596 1.04 -18.21 -29.23
N GLU A 597 0.95 -17.61 -28.04
CA GLU A 597 0.58 -18.31 -26.81
C GLU A 597 -0.92 -18.53 -26.67
N ALA A 598 -1.27 -19.64 -26.04
CA ALA A 598 -2.64 -19.90 -25.64
C ALA A 598 -3.11 -18.84 -24.63
N GLY A 599 -4.28 -18.26 -24.87
CA GLY A 599 -4.83 -17.20 -24.03
C GLY A 599 -4.40 -15.79 -24.41
N TYR A 600 -3.69 -15.58 -25.54
CA TYR A 600 -3.44 -14.24 -26.06
C TYR A 600 -4.73 -13.52 -26.49
N TYR A 601 -4.88 -12.27 -26.05
CA TYR A 601 -6.00 -11.40 -26.42
C TYR A 601 -5.52 -10.20 -27.26
N PRO A 602 -5.90 -10.12 -28.56
CA PRO A 602 -5.48 -9.04 -29.46
C PRO A 602 -5.79 -7.61 -28.96
N ASN A 603 -6.91 -7.45 -28.24
CA ASN A 603 -7.35 -6.17 -27.67
C ASN A 603 -6.79 -5.90 -26.26
N GLY A 604 -5.78 -6.67 -25.84
CA GLY A 604 -5.11 -6.57 -24.56
C GLY A 604 -5.41 -7.73 -23.63
N GLY A 605 -6.67 -7.89 -23.20
CA GLY A 605 -7.03 -8.90 -22.20
C GLY A 605 -6.23 -8.74 -20.89
N TYR A 606 -5.91 -7.50 -20.52
CA TYR A 606 -5.06 -7.18 -19.37
C TYR A 606 -3.65 -7.81 -19.49
N TRP A 607 -3.17 -8.62 -18.55
CA TRP A 607 -1.86 -9.29 -18.63
C TRP A 607 -1.79 -10.48 -19.61
N CYS A 608 -2.80 -10.62 -20.47
CA CYS A 608 -2.88 -11.66 -21.51
C CYS A 608 -2.57 -11.13 -22.93
N GLY A 609 -1.89 -9.99 -23.06
CA GLY A 609 -1.62 -9.40 -24.37
C GLY A 609 -1.63 -7.87 -24.42
N ALA A 610 -2.01 -7.17 -23.35
CA ALA A 610 -1.95 -5.71 -23.36
C ALA A 610 -0.49 -5.24 -23.32
N VAL A 611 -0.27 -4.05 -23.86
CA VAL A 611 0.99 -3.34 -23.79
C VAL A 611 0.98 -2.46 -22.54
N TRP A 612 1.92 -2.76 -21.64
CA TRP A 612 2.12 -2.03 -20.40
C TRP A 612 3.42 -1.24 -20.47
N ILE A 613 3.38 0.01 -20.02
CA ILE A 613 4.57 0.86 -20.05
C ILE A 613 5.65 0.38 -19.07
N ALA A 614 5.27 -0.24 -17.94
CA ALA A 614 6.23 -0.78 -16.98
C ALA A 614 7.16 -1.79 -17.66
N THR A 615 6.57 -2.77 -18.37
CA THR A 615 7.32 -3.79 -19.11
C THR A 615 8.03 -3.22 -20.32
N ASN A 616 7.42 -2.28 -21.05
CA ASN A 616 8.11 -1.63 -22.17
C ASN A 616 9.34 -0.85 -21.70
N THR A 617 9.26 -0.15 -20.58
CA THR A 617 10.38 0.64 -20.04
C THR A 617 11.57 -0.25 -19.70
N MET A 618 11.34 -1.36 -19.00
CA MET A 618 12.42 -2.30 -18.66
C MET A 618 12.99 -2.99 -19.91
N ILE A 619 12.18 -3.31 -20.91
CA ILE A 619 12.65 -3.89 -22.19
C ILE A 619 13.53 -2.88 -22.93
N ILE A 620 13.07 -1.64 -23.08
CA ILE A 620 13.77 -0.57 -23.81
C ILE A 620 15.13 -0.31 -23.16
N GLN A 621 15.18 -0.11 -21.84
CA GLN A 621 16.45 0.09 -21.14
C GLN A 621 17.34 -1.16 -21.17
N GLY A 622 16.75 -2.35 -21.03
CA GLY A 622 17.46 -3.63 -21.13
C GLY A 622 18.16 -3.82 -22.46
N LEU A 623 17.48 -3.56 -23.58
CA LEU A 623 18.03 -3.66 -24.93
C LEU A 623 19.25 -2.76 -25.15
N GLU A 624 19.31 -1.60 -24.50
CA GLU A 624 20.43 -0.68 -24.62
C GLU A 624 21.72 -1.24 -24.03
N TYR A 625 21.67 -2.02 -22.95
CA TYR A 625 22.85 -2.70 -22.38
C TYR A 625 23.49 -3.70 -23.35
N TYR A 626 22.70 -4.29 -24.25
CA TYR A 626 23.17 -5.25 -25.26
C TYR A 626 23.42 -4.62 -26.65
N GLY A 627 23.41 -3.28 -26.75
CA GLY A 627 23.68 -2.58 -28.00
C GLY A 627 22.53 -2.59 -29.01
N TYR A 628 21.31 -2.98 -28.60
CA TYR A 628 20.12 -2.98 -29.45
C TYR A 628 19.37 -1.63 -29.42
N SER A 629 20.10 -0.51 -29.39
CA SER A 629 19.51 0.83 -29.22
C SER A 629 18.51 1.22 -30.31
N ASP A 630 18.67 0.76 -31.55
CA ASP A 630 17.71 1.05 -32.62
C ASP A 630 16.40 0.28 -32.43
N LEU A 631 16.44 -0.96 -31.90
CA LEU A 631 15.22 -1.71 -31.55
C LEU A 631 14.53 -1.09 -30.33
N ALA A 632 15.30 -0.72 -29.30
CA ALA A 632 14.79 -0.03 -28.12
C ALA A 632 14.03 1.25 -28.53
N ARG A 633 14.63 2.03 -29.44
CA ARG A 633 14.04 3.23 -30.00
C ARG A 633 12.76 2.94 -30.80
N ASP A 634 12.79 1.94 -31.66
CA ASP A 634 11.63 1.57 -32.48
C ASP A 634 10.42 1.20 -31.61
N ILE A 635 10.62 0.37 -30.59
CA ILE A 635 9.58 0.02 -29.61
C ILE A 635 9.05 1.29 -28.91
N ALA A 636 9.95 2.15 -28.43
CA ALA A 636 9.56 3.39 -27.75
C ALA A 636 8.72 4.32 -28.64
N LEU A 637 9.11 4.50 -29.92
CA LEU A 637 8.39 5.36 -30.85
C LEU A 637 7.05 4.77 -31.27
N ARG A 638 6.96 3.46 -31.52
CA ARG A 638 5.69 2.80 -31.85
C ARG A 638 4.72 2.88 -30.67
N HIS A 639 5.22 2.71 -29.44
CA HIS A 639 4.41 2.90 -28.25
C HIS A 639 3.95 4.36 -28.08
N LEU A 640 4.85 5.33 -28.26
CA LEU A 640 4.55 6.76 -28.15
C LEU A 640 3.53 7.21 -29.20
N ASP A 641 3.66 6.75 -30.45
CA ASP A 641 2.70 7.03 -31.51
C ASP A 641 1.33 6.41 -31.22
N ALA A 642 1.29 5.15 -30.81
CA ALA A 642 0.04 4.48 -30.44
C ALA A 642 -0.69 5.24 -29.32
N MET A 643 0.02 5.62 -28.25
CA MET A 643 -0.55 6.43 -27.17
C MET A 643 -1.04 7.80 -27.67
N ALA A 644 -0.28 8.47 -28.53
CA ALA A 644 -0.65 9.78 -29.08
C ALA A 644 -1.94 9.69 -29.90
N GLN A 645 -2.12 8.65 -30.72
CA GLN A 645 -3.34 8.44 -31.49
C GLN A 645 -4.55 8.09 -30.60
N VAL A 646 -4.34 7.29 -29.55
CA VAL A 646 -5.39 7.01 -28.55
C VAL A 646 -5.76 8.29 -27.81
N TYR A 647 -4.78 9.11 -27.41
CA TYR A 647 -5.00 10.40 -26.79
C TYR A 647 -5.79 11.34 -27.71
N LYS A 648 -5.43 11.45 -29.00
CA LYS A 648 -6.17 12.26 -29.97
C LYS A 648 -7.64 11.87 -30.08
N ARG A 649 -7.96 10.58 -29.94
CA ARG A 649 -9.33 10.06 -30.01
C ARG A 649 -10.10 10.20 -28.70
N THR A 650 -9.44 9.98 -27.57
CA THR A 650 -10.10 9.81 -26.26
C THR A 650 -9.93 11.02 -25.34
N GLY A 651 -8.97 11.89 -25.61
CA GLY A 651 -8.62 13.07 -24.79
C GLY A 651 -7.82 12.75 -23.53
N THR A 652 -7.39 11.49 -23.31
CA THR A 652 -6.71 11.09 -22.08
C THR A 652 -5.67 9.97 -22.26
N ILE A 653 -4.99 9.64 -21.15
CA ILE A 653 -4.02 8.56 -20.99
C ILE A 653 -4.68 7.40 -20.24
N TRP A 654 -4.30 6.17 -20.59
CA TRP A 654 -4.93 4.94 -20.11
C TRP A 654 -3.89 4.06 -19.41
N GLU A 655 -4.39 3.14 -18.59
CA GLU A 655 -3.58 2.16 -17.85
C GLU A 655 -2.76 1.26 -18.78
N ASN A 656 -3.38 0.70 -19.81
CA ASN A 656 -2.71 -0.14 -20.79
C ASN A 656 -3.37 -0.02 -22.18
N TYR A 657 -2.74 -0.62 -23.17
CA TYR A 657 -3.08 -0.43 -24.58
C TYR A 657 -3.17 -1.77 -25.33
N ALA A 658 -3.96 -1.83 -26.39
CA ALA A 658 -4.09 -3.02 -27.23
C ALA A 658 -2.85 -3.21 -28.12
N ALA A 659 -2.37 -4.44 -28.27
CA ALA A 659 -1.17 -4.75 -29.05
C ALA A 659 -1.44 -4.85 -30.56
N ASP A 660 -2.65 -5.31 -30.96
CA ASP A 660 -2.99 -5.55 -32.37
C ASP A 660 -3.79 -4.41 -33.01
N THR A 661 -4.25 -3.44 -32.21
CA THR A 661 -4.98 -2.26 -32.69
C THR A 661 -4.57 -1.01 -31.92
N ILE A 662 -4.69 0.17 -32.53
CA ILE A 662 -4.34 1.44 -31.86
C ILE A 662 -5.50 1.93 -30.99
N ARG A 663 -5.67 1.24 -29.85
CA ARG A 663 -6.73 1.46 -28.87
C ARG A 663 -6.23 1.34 -27.43
N GLU A 664 -6.97 1.94 -26.51
CA GLU A 664 -6.95 1.55 -25.10
C GLU A 664 -7.14 0.03 -24.97
N GLY A 665 -6.50 -0.57 -23.98
CA GLY A 665 -6.65 -1.99 -23.73
C GLY A 665 -8.02 -2.33 -23.14
N SER A 666 -8.27 -3.62 -22.96
CA SER A 666 -9.51 -4.12 -22.37
C SER A 666 -9.24 -5.32 -21.46
N HIS A 667 -10.13 -5.55 -20.49
CA HIS A 667 -10.18 -6.80 -19.75
C HIS A 667 -10.68 -7.94 -20.66
N ILE A 668 -10.43 -9.20 -20.26
CA ILE A 668 -10.87 -10.40 -21.02
C ILE A 668 -12.39 -10.39 -21.27
N ASN A 669 -13.17 -9.88 -20.31
CA ASN A 669 -14.63 -9.77 -20.41
C ASN A 669 -15.11 -8.56 -21.24
N GLY A 670 -14.19 -7.80 -21.86
CA GLY A 670 -14.49 -6.57 -22.61
C GLY A 670 -14.68 -5.33 -21.75
N GLY A 671 -14.44 -5.41 -20.43
CA GLY A 671 -14.45 -4.25 -19.54
C GLY A 671 -13.36 -3.23 -19.89
N GLU A 672 -13.64 -1.95 -19.64
CA GLU A 672 -12.69 -0.86 -19.83
C GLU A 672 -11.60 -0.88 -18.76
N VAL A 673 -10.38 -0.54 -19.16
CA VAL A 673 -9.24 -0.32 -18.25
C VAL A 673 -9.27 1.12 -17.71
N VAL A 674 -8.44 1.42 -16.71
CA VAL A 674 -8.51 2.73 -16.03
C VAL A 674 -8.14 3.87 -16.98
N LYS A 675 -8.99 4.90 -17.04
CA LYS A 675 -8.80 6.15 -17.78
C LYS A 675 -8.24 7.25 -16.87
N ASP A 676 -7.68 8.31 -17.47
CA ASP A 676 -6.99 9.38 -16.73
C ASP A 676 -5.83 8.85 -15.85
N MET A 677 -5.35 7.65 -16.18
CA MET A 677 -4.29 6.95 -15.46
C MET A 677 -2.95 7.47 -15.96
N VAL A 678 -2.40 8.49 -15.29
CA VAL A 678 -0.99 8.85 -15.54
C VAL A 678 -0.09 7.86 -14.87
N GLY A 679 -0.24 7.60 -13.55
CA GLY A 679 0.53 6.59 -12.82
C GLY A 679 1.90 6.27 -13.44
N PHE A 680 2.16 5.00 -13.69
CA PHE A 680 3.31 4.55 -14.49
C PHE A 680 3.23 4.97 -15.98
N SER A 681 2.03 5.15 -16.56
CA SER A 681 1.80 5.56 -17.97
C SER A 681 2.43 6.90 -18.35
N GLY A 682 2.78 7.75 -17.37
CA GLY A 682 3.49 9.01 -17.59
C GLY A 682 4.90 8.84 -18.18
N VAL A 683 5.49 7.64 -18.07
CA VAL A 683 6.84 7.37 -18.58
C VAL A 683 6.94 7.54 -20.09
N THR A 684 5.98 7.10 -20.90
CA THR A 684 6.08 7.24 -22.37
C THR A 684 6.00 8.69 -22.83
N PRO A 685 4.93 9.44 -22.49
CA PRO A 685 4.74 10.78 -23.04
C PRO A 685 5.75 11.79 -22.52
N ILE A 686 6.40 11.52 -21.39
CA ILE A 686 7.36 12.41 -20.74
C ILE A 686 8.80 11.90 -20.94
N LEU A 687 9.16 10.77 -20.33
CA LEU A 687 10.54 10.28 -20.33
C LEU A 687 10.97 9.75 -21.70
N LEU A 688 10.24 8.78 -22.26
CA LEU A 688 10.62 8.19 -23.55
C LEU A 688 10.49 9.20 -24.70
N PHE A 689 9.58 10.17 -24.60
CA PHE A 689 9.52 11.28 -25.54
C PHE A 689 10.82 12.09 -25.56
N LEU A 690 11.32 12.50 -24.39
CA LEU A 690 12.57 13.26 -24.30
C LEU A 690 13.80 12.42 -24.67
N GLU A 691 13.90 11.20 -24.16
CA GLU A 691 15.09 10.35 -24.34
C GLU A 691 15.18 9.70 -25.72
N GLN A 692 14.03 9.24 -26.25
CA GLN A 692 13.99 8.48 -27.49
C GLN A 692 13.64 9.40 -28.66
N ALA A 693 12.52 10.15 -28.61
CA ALA A 693 12.12 10.98 -29.75
C ALA A 693 13.02 12.20 -29.95
N ILE A 694 13.21 13.03 -28.92
CA ILE A 694 14.09 14.21 -28.97
C ILE A 694 15.56 13.81 -28.86
N GLY A 695 15.88 12.79 -28.06
CA GLY A 695 17.20 12.17 -27.99
C GLY A 695 18.08 12.63 -26.83
N LEU A 696 17.52 13.24 -25.78
CA LEU A 696 18.27 13.80 -24.65
C LEU A 696 18.44 12.77 -23.53
N LYS A 697 19.69 12.42 -23.20
CA LYS A 697 20.03 11.45 -22.15
C LYS A 697 21.12 12.00 -21.21
N PRO A 698 20.79 12.31 -19.95
CA PRO A 698 21.75 12.84 -18.99
C PRO A 698 22.59 11.73 -18.34
N ASP A 699 23.80 12.11 -17.90
CA ASP A 699 24.68 11.35 -17.01
C ASP A 699 25.24 12.34 -15.98
N ALA A 700 24.46 12.57 -14.92
CA ALA A 700 24.80 13.51 -13.86
C ALA A 700 26.12 13.16 -13.14
N PRO A 701 26.43 11.88 -12.81
CA PRO A 701 27.71 11.53 -12.21
C PRO A 701 28.94 11.92 -13.04
N LYS A 702 28.84 11.90 -14.38
CA LYS A 702 29.91 12.39 -15.27
C LYS A 702 29.76 13.87 -15.64
N ASN A 703 28.68 14.53 -15.23
CA ASN A 703 28.28 15.86 -15.66
C ASN A 703 28.23 15.98 -17.20
N GLU A 704 27.61 15.00 -17.85
CA GLU A 704 27.47 14.91 -19.31
C GLU A 704 26.00 14.85 -19.73
N LEU A 705 25.70 15.42 -20.90
CA LEU A 705 24.42 15.28 -21.57
C LEU A 705 24.67 14.77 -22.99
N THR A 706 24.07 13.64 -23.35
CA THR A 706 24.07 13.15 -24.73
C THR A 706 22.81 13.59 -25.45
N TRP A 707 22.96 14.18 -26.63
CA TRP A 707 21.86 14.50 -27.54
C TRP A 707 22.01 13.69 -28.84
N ASN A 708 21.21 12.64 -28.97
CA ASN A 708 21.04 11.89 -30.21
C ASN A 708 20.08 12.63 -31.15
N LEU A 709 20.58 13.69 -31.80
CA LEU A 709 19.80 14.59 -32.67
C LEU A 709 19.44 13.89 -33.99
N ARG A 710 18.27 13.23 -34.00
CA ARG A 710 17.79 12.44 -35.14
C ARG A 710 16.79 13.18 -36.05
N SER A 711 16.01 14.11 -35.52
CA SER A 711 15.04 14.87 -36.33
C SER A 711 15.76 15.79 -37.33
N ASP A 712 15.20 15.92 -38.54
CA ASP A 712 15.62 16.91 -39.54
C ASP A 712 14.78 18.21 -39.45
N LYS A 713 13.82 18.27 -38.51
CA LYS A 713 13.07 19.49 -38.20
C LYS A 713 13.57 20.12 -36.89
N ARG A 714 12.97 21.24 -36.50
CA ARG A 714 13.26 21.89 -35.23
C ARG A 714 12.92 20.95 -34.07
N SER A 715 13.91 20.73 -33.20
CA SER A 715 13.79 19.80 -32.09
C SER A 715 14.68 20.22 -30.91
N GLY A 716 14.28 19.88 -29.69
CA GLY A 716 15.04 20.14 -28.49
C GLY A 716 14.17 20.21 -27.25
N CYS A 717 14.68 20.86 -26.21
CA CYS A 717 13.96 21.10 -24.97
C CYS A 717 14.50 22.37 -24.29
N GLU A 718 13.62 23.32 -23.97
CA GLU A 718 13.96 24.44 -23.08
C GLU A 718 13.74 24.05 -21.63
N LYS A 719 14.50 24.64 -20.71
CA LYS A 719 14.46 24.32 -19.26
C LYS A 719 14.65 22.82 -18.97
N PHE A 720 15.43 22.11 -19.77
CA PHE A 720 15.82 20.73 -19.47
C PHE A 720 16.65 20.69 -18.19
N ARG A 721 16.36 19.75 -17.29
CA ARG A 721 16.97 19.67 -15.95
C ARG A 721 17.78 18.39 -15.79
N PHE A 722 19.02 18.51 -15.34
CA PHE A 722 19.85 17.38 -14.90
C PHE A 722 21.03 17.90 -14.06
N ASN A 723 21.50 17.12 -13.09
CA ASN A 723 22.67 17.46 -12.25
C ASN A 723 22.63 18.87 -11.64
N GLY A 724 21.44 19.38 -11.29
CA GLY A 724 21.24 20.75 -10.80
C GLY A 724 21.28 21.85 -11.86
N HIS A 725 21.54 21.52 -13.13
CA HIS A 725 21.50 22.45 -14.25
C HIS A 725 20.10 22.67 -14.80
N VAL A 726 19.86 23.87 -15.32
CA VAL A 726 18.75 24.21 -16.21
C VAL A 726 19.32 24.64 -17.56
N VAL A 727 18.95 23.91 -18.62
CA VAL A 727 19.54 24.05 -19.95
C VAL A 727 18.47 24.21 -21.03
N ASP A 728 18.64 25.19 -21.90
CA ASP A 728 17.89 25.29 -23.14
C ASP A 728 18.71 24.68 -24.28
N LEU A 729 18.13 23.72 -24.99
CA LEU A 729 18.74 23.02 -26.12
C LEU A 729 17.78 23.11 -27.30
N ILE A 730 18.16 23.83 -28.36
CA ILE A 730 17.33 23.98 -29.56
C ILE A 730 18.17 23.73 -30.79
N ALA A 731 17.74 22.79 -31.63
CA ALA A 731 18.32 22.53 -32.93
C ALA A 731 17.32 22.96 -34.00
N GLU A 732 17.78 23.74 -34.97
CA GLU A 732 16.99 24.28 -36.08
C GLU A 732 17.67 23.97 -37.42
N PRO A 733 16.90 23.61 -38.47
CA PRO A 733 17.47 23.39 -39.79
C PRO A 733 18.18 24.64 -40.34
N ALA A 734 19.39 24.47 -40.88
CA ALA A 734 20.19 25.51 -41.51
C ALA A 734 20.84 24.93 -42.79
N GLY A 735 20.06 24.88 -43.88
CA GLY A 735 20.47 24.18 -45.10
C GLY A 735 20.55 22.67 -44.87
N GLU A 736 21.69 22.05 -45.18
CA GLU A 736 21.95 20.63 -44.91
C GLU A 736 22.45 20.36 -43.48
N SER A 737 22.77 21.41 -42.73
CA SER A 737 23.27 21.38 -41.34
C SER A 737 22.17 21.73 -40.34
N MET A 738 22.46 21.55 -39.04
CA MET A 738 21.64 22.03 -37.93
C MET A 738 22.36 23.16 -37.20
N LYS A 739 21.69 24.29 -37.03
CA LYS A 739 22.10 25.32 -36.09
C LYS A 739 21.61 24.93 -34.70
N ILE A 740 22.53 24.79 -33.75
CA ILE A 740 22.23 24.34 -32.39
C ILE A 740 22.51 25.47 -31.41
N ARG A 741 21.49 25.88 -30.67
CA ARG A 741 21.56 26.89 -29.60
C ARG A 741 21.51 26.17 -28.26
N VAL A 742 22.50 26.44 -27.42
CA VAL A 742 22.59 25.89 -26.06
C VAL A 742 22.73 27.04 -25.09
N LYS A 743 21.83 27.15 -24.12
CA LYS A 743 21.93 28.10 -23.01
C LYS A 743 21.93 27.34 -21.70
N SER A 744 22.89 27.61 -20.82
CA SER A 744 23.02 26.89 -19.55
C SER A 744 23.32 27.83 -18.39
N ASP A 745 22.87 27.46 -17.20
CA ASP A 745 23.19 28.11 -15.93
C ASP A 745 24.54 27.66 -15.33
N GLY A 746 25.16 26.61 -15.89
CA GLY A 746 26.41 26.04 -15.40
C GLY A 746 27.25 25.37 -16.50
N ASP A 747 28.31 24.70 -16.07
CA ASP A 747 29.29 24.07 -16.96
C ASP A 747 29.04 22.57 -17.02
N PHE A 748 28.99 22.01 -18.23
CA PHE A 748 28.84 20.56 -18.45
C PHE A 748 29.40 20.15 -19.82
N LYS A 749 29.48 18.85 -20.08
CA LYS A 749 29.91 18.30 -21.37
C LYS A 749 28.69 17.87 -22.20
N LEU A 750 28.52 18.46 -23.38
CA LEU A 750 27.48 18.10 -24.34
C LEU A 750 28.05 17.19 -25.42
N ILE A 751 27.45 16.02 -25.62
CA ILE A 751 27.82 15.07 -26.67
C ILE A 751 26.68 15.02 -27.68
N ILE A 752 26.90 15.52 -28.90
CA ILE A 752 25.88 15.49 -29.96
C ILE A 752 26.21 14.34 -30.91
N LYS A 753 25.21 13.50 -31.20
CA LYS A 753 25.28 12.43 -32.20
C LYS A 753 24.25 12.68 -33.30
N ARG A 754 24.69 12.77 -34.55
CA ARG A 754 23.82 12.98 -35.72
C ARG A 754 24.44 12.33 -36.95
N LYS A 755 23.63 11.56 -37.71
CA LYS A 755 24.03 10.93 -39.00
C LYS A 755 25.41 10.23 -38.95
N GLY A 756 25.69 9.52 -37.85
CA GLY A 756 26.95 8.80 -37.63
C GLY A 756 28.12 9.66 -37.11
N VAL A 757 27.98 10.98 -37.11
CA VAL A 757 28.94 11.92 -36.52
C VAL A 757 28.70 12.03 -35.02
N ARG A 758 29.78 12.04 -34.23
CA ARG A 758 29.77 12.29 -32.79
C ARG A 758 30.73 13.42 -32.46
N GLU A 759 30.20 14.51 -31.92
CA GLU A 759 31.01 15.64 -31.46
C GLU A 759 30.81 15.89 -29.97
N THR A 760 31.83 16.44 -29.33
CA THR A 760 31.84 16.72 -27.89
C THR A 760 32.19 18.17 -27.66
N PHE A 761 31.36 18.87 -26.89
CA PHE A 761 31.49 20.29 -26.61
C PHE A 761 31.55 20.53 -25.11
N THR A 762 32.48 21.37 -24.67
CA THR A 762 32.39 22.00 -23.35
C THR A 762 31.41 23.16 -23.44
N ILE A 763 30.33 23.06 -22.66
CA ILE A 763 29.36 24.13 -22.46
C ILE A 763 29.76 24.87 -21.19
N ARG A 764 29.76 26.20 -21.29
CA ARG A 764 29.98 27.09 -20.15
C ARG A 764 28.68 27.80 -19.84
N LYS A 765 28.52 28.27 -18.61
CA LYS A 765 27.42 29.16 -18.24
C LYS A 765 27.26 30.30 -19.26
N GLY A 766 26.04 30.53 -19.72
CA GLY A 766 25.71 31.49 -20.78
C GLY A 766 25.13 30.80 -22.00
N GLU A 767 25.25 31.45 -23.16
CA GLU A 767 24.68 30.98 -24.43
C GLU A 767 25.79 30.69 -25.44
N LYS A 768 25.63 29.58 -26.19
CA LYS A 768 26.54 29.13 -27.22
C LYS A 768 25.75 28.66 -28.44
N THR A 769 26.21 29.06 -29.63
CA THR A 769 25.71 28.52 -30.90
C THR A 769 26.74 27.57 -31.49
N LEU A 770 26.29 26.42 -31.96
CA LEU A 770 27.05 25.38 -32.64
C LEU A 770 26.43 25.15 -34.03
N SER A 771 27.20 24.57 -34.93
CA SER A 771 26.75 24.14 -36.26
C SER A 771 27.20 22.71 -36.47
N LEU A 772 26.32 21.83 -36.92
CA LEU A 772 26.61 20.40 -37.07
C LEU A 772 25.93 19.78 -38.30
#